data_AF-A0A383VHU6-F1
#
_entry.id   AF-A0A383VHU6-F1
#
_cell.length_a   1.000
_cell.length_b   1.000
_cell.length_c   1.000
_cell.angle_alpha   90.00
_cell.angle_beta   90.00
_cell.angle_gamma   90.00
#
_symmetry.space_group_name_H-M   'P 1'
#
loop_
_entity.id
_entity.type
_entity.pdbx_description
1 polymer ?
#
loop_
_entity_poly.entity_id
_entity_poly.type
_entity_poly.pdbx_seq_one_letter_code
_entity_poly.pdbx_strand_id
1 'polypeptide(L)'
;QSGAGDVQGAAAQAASPAGAAAGAAGAAASPAAGMPAAAAAAASAAEPGLLTKLHTYVQISPQLGVLAERLGLKRLVPVAVDRAMCEIITPIVERSVTIACMTTYELVTKDYASDPDESRLRAAAHLMVSSLAGSLALVTCKEPLRVSLGTQLKMMLQPSMDPAMLAQAVELLVNDNLDLGCTIIERAATDKAVRDIDKSLAQAYEARAAARQRGVDFYQRSLMQQQQQGAAFPAALPESLKPKPGNPAQQRVYEDYGRLPRGVHPLPRGYAEGGQPPSSPLQAGMEGPPGAVPDKPDTRLPEGSLHGAALIEGLMTWTAAADSAVNAALQRDPNASFEGCGAELAPVLGQFKEMLGGEDVTLFCAKRIIRRTWEYLSKVHAGLHAEALALCVGAMGGPDSLGARRICAELTSFWVGINSEAKFNRDVAEALIRKGLLLLPEVDAYLAKLLLQTRTQALGDFAVLLARAVKDGLAGYADVSMSLDLLGKLSAAAGSNEAILQLLSAARQSSRARAALRAGLPDLAGLKDKQDPSGFHQQVAQLFEDFARRAMANPEEKLHAPFVAQLRQAGLLNLDDVMDRMLRILVELAVNHCLQSEAPTTRPDGTQAPGALSFLAIDPLVKLIVCLVAGHGGGEAFLNRMLAMTVCLLRRDAEDKAGAFNGRPYLRLLLGLASELGPLEEAAAAAASAAAAPAQPPPRYLRCLGLALLMLQPSSVPGFGYGYLEMLSHRCFMPRLLMAPGGAGWPLFEALLIGLLHFLEPALRAAELAEPLRLLYKGTLRLLLVLLHDFPEFLCEHQYRLCEVIPPPAIQMRNLILSAFPRNMRLPDPFTPNLKVDLLPEIAAPPRGVPPADKLLPRPLAALVDSLLQQAGAAGGNAASGAPRTPRQQISPAALQQLVGMLQSGGSDGATQQQQGAAQQRYSTPLLAGLVLYIAAAAQPHGPVLPGSPAMQLLGRLVSVLDPEGRYLLLNAVANQLRYPNSHTHYFSCVLLALFSEAPRDAGGEEVRAQITRVLLERLIVNRPHPWGLLITFIELIKNPRYCFWQHGFTRCAPEIERLFESVARSCMGVQGGAAAAGKLMDGAEDGIKA
;
A
#
# COMPACT_ATOMS: atom_id res chain seq x y z
N GLN A 1 -63.77 -53.35 -23.21
CA GLN A 1 -63.81 -53.98 -24.54
C GLN A 1 -63.14 -53.03 -25.52
N SER A 2 -62.10 -53.31 -26.29
CA SER A 2 -61.11 -54.38 -26.40
C SER A 2 -60.24 -54.01 -27.61
N GLY A 3 -58.91 -54.17 -27.51
CA GLY A 3 -58.09 -54.61 -28.64
C GLY A 3 -57.34 -53.58 -29.50
N ALA A 4 -56.09 -53.29 -29.12
CA ALA A 4 -54.82 -53.58 -29.82
C ALA A 4 -54.50 -53.10 -31.26
N GLY A 5 -53.28 -52.56 -31.44
CA GLY A 5 -52.34 -53.04 -32.47
C GLY A 5 -51.54 -52.03 -33.32
N ASP A 6 -50.41 -51.54 -32.77
CA ASP A 6 -49.08 -51.14 -33.34
C ASP A 6 -48.90 -50.53 -34.76
N VAL A 7 -48.13 -49.43 -34.87
CA VAL A 7 -46.65 -49.39 -35.12
C VAL A 7 -46.12 -47.92 -35.26
N GLN A 8 -44.98 -47.65 -34.60
CA GLN A 8 -43.97 -46.56 -34.73
C GLN A 8 -44.23 -45.15 -34.14
N GLY A 9 -43.46 -44.82 -33.09
CA GLY A 9 -43.57 -43.62 -32.26
C GLY A 9 -42.38 -42.65 -32.28
N ALA A 10 -42.74 -41.37 -32.19
CA ALA A 10 -42.32 -40.31 -31.25
C ALA A 10 -40.84 -40.03 -30.88
N ALA A 11 -40.41 -38.83 -31.30
CA ALA A 11 -39.91 -37.67 -30.53
C ALA A 11 -38.76 -37.80 -29.51
N ALA A 12 -37.73 -36.96 -29.69
CA ALA A 12 -36.96 -36.34 -28.59
C ALA A 12 -36.19 -35.08 -29.02
N GLN A 13 -36.09 -34.14 -28.08
CA GLN A 13 -35.31 -32.89 -28.06
C GLN A 13 -33.79 -33.09 -28.06
N ALA A 14 -33.04 -32.08 -28.49
CA ALA A 14 -31.64 -31.80 -28.09
C ALA A 14 -31.23 -30.41 -28.62
N ALA A 15 -30.27 -29.64 -28.11
CA ALA A 15 -29.61 -29.45 -26.82
C ALA A 15 -28.51 -28.40 -27.11
N SER A 16 -28.37 -27.36 -26.29
CA SER A 16 -27.08 -26.65 -26.13
C SER A 16 -26.11 -27.56 -25.37
N PRO A 17 -24.79 -27.30 -25.37
CA PRO A 17 -24.23 -26.68 -24.16
C PRO A 17 -22.96 -25.83 -24.35
N ALA A 18 -22.57 -25.22 -23.23
CA ALA A 18 -21.45 -24.33 -22.99
C ALA A 18 -20.15 -25.04 -22.53
N GLY A 19 -19.02 -24.32 -22.67
CA GLY A 19 -17.99 -24.14 -21.62
C GLY A 19 -16.88 -25.18 -21.44
N ALA A 20 -15.63 -24.71 -21.37
CA ALA A 20 -14.63 -25.16 -20.38
C ALA A 20 -13.30 -24.36 -20.47
N ALA A 21 -12.59 -24.34 -19.35
CA ALA A 21 -11.35 -23.63 -19.06
C ALA A 21 -10.15 -24.60 -18.85
N ALA A 22 -8.93 -24.04 -18.97
CA ALA A 22 -7.66 -24.37 -18.30
C ALA A 22 -6.86 -25.68 -18.64
N GLY A 23 -5.51 -25.58 -18.66
CA GLY A 23 -4.59 -26.69 -18.33
C GLY A 23 -3.33 -26.96 -19.21
N ALA A 24 -2.18 -26.45 -18.75
CA ALA A 24 -0.78 -26.96 -18.75
C ALA A 24 -0.11 -27.89 -19.82
N ALA A 25 1.07 -27.42 -20.29
CA ALA A 25 2.40 -28.03 -20.45
C ALA A 25 2.70 -29.48 -20.95
N GLY A 26 3.57 -29.55 -21.98
CA GLY A 26 4.91 -30.17 -21.88
C GLY A 26 5.12 -31.56 -22.52
N ALA A 27 5.85 -31.62 -23.65
CA ALA A 27 6.81 -32.69 -23.95
C ALA A 27 7.79 -32.29 -25.07
N ALA A 28 9.05 -32.63 -24.86
CA ALA A 28 10.20 -32.36 -25.72
C ALA A 28 10.34 -33.39 -26.85
N ALA A 29 10.87 -32.96 -27.99
CA ALA A 29 11.81 -33.73 -28.82
C ALA A 29 12.44 -32.81 -29.88
N SER A 30 13.76 -32.69 -29.86
CA SER A 30 14.55 -32.58 -31.10
C SER A 30 15.05 -33.99 -31.44
N PRO A 31 15.58 -34.29 -32.64
CA PRO A 31 15.80 -33.41 -33.81
C PRO A 31 15.33 -34.04 -35.15
N ALA A 32 15.14 -33.21 -36.18
CA ALA A 32 15.53 -33.47 -37.59
C ALA A 32 14.65 -32.70 -38.60
N ALA A 33 15.31 -31.82 -39.33
CA ALA A 33 15.07 -31.44 -40.74
C ALA A 33 13.62 -31.35 -41.27
N GLY A 34 13.12 -30.12 -41.43
CA GLY A 34 11.96 -29.83 -42.28
C GLY A 34 11.48 -28.38 -42.21
N MET A 35 12.14 -27.46 -42.92
CA MET A 35 11.49 -26.20 -43.37
C MET A 35 10.51 -26.52 -44.52
N PRO A 36 9.55 -25.64 -44.93
CA PRO A 36 8.82 -24.58 -44.22
C PRO A 36 7.30 -24.57 -44.53
N ALA A 37 6.41 -24.67 -43.54
CA ALA A 37 4.96 -24.38 -43.72
C ALA A 37 4.49 -23.14 -42.93
N ALA A 38 5.22 -22.75 -41.87
CA ALA A 38 4.89 -21.61 -41.03
C ALA A 38 5.18 -20.23 -41.67
N ALA A 39 6.04 -20.18 -42.69
CA ALA A 39 6.37 -18.93 -43.39
C ALA A 39 5.24 -18.42 -44.30
N ALA A 40 4.34 -19.29 -44.77
CA ALA A 40 3.27 -18.93 -45.69
C ALA A 40 2.10 -18.19 -45.00
N ALA A 41 1.87 -18.43 -43.69
CA ALA A 41 0.80 -17.77 -42.96
C ALA A 41 1.13 -16.31 -42.58
N ALA A 42 2.42 -16.00 -42.37
CA ALA A 42 2.90 -14.66 -42.03
C ALA A 42 2.72 -13.62 -43.16
N ALA A 43 2.62 -14.07 -44.41
CA ALA A 43 2.45 -13.20 -45.57
C ALA A 43 1.02 -12.64 -45.73
N SER A 44 0.03 -13.12 -44.96
CA SER A 44 -1.39 -12.75 -45.13
C SER A 44 -1.87 -11.56 -44.29
N ALA A 45 -1.04 -11.08 -43.34
CA ALA A 45 -1.42 -10.02 -42.41
C ALA A 45 -1.09 -8.60 -42.89
N ALA A 46 -0.22 -8.46 -43.90
CA ALA A 46 0.10 -7.19 -44.56
C ALA A 46 -0.50 -7.19 -45.97
N GLU A 47 -1.05 -6.06 -46.40
CA GLU A 47 -1.41 -5.84 -47.80
C GLU A 47 -0.24 -6.27 -48.72
N PRO A 48 -0.44 -7.22 -49.66
CA PRO A 48 0.65 -7.77 -50.48
C PRO A 48 1.33 -6.73 -51.40
N GLY A 49 0.77 -5.52 -51.52
CA GLY A 49 1.28 -4.41 -52.31
C GLY A 49 2.21 -3.41 -51.59
N LEU A 50 2.20 -3.35 -50.26
CA LEU A 50 2.96 -2.33 -49.51
C LEU A 50 4.42 -2.77 -49.28
N LEU A 51 4.63 -4.06 -49.01
CA LEU A 51 5.97 -4.66 -48.83
C LEU A 51 6.73 -4.79 -50.17
N THR A 52 6.03 -5.02 -51.28
CA THR A 52 6.63 -5.13 -52.63
C THR A 52 7.28 -3.83 -53.12
N LYS A 53 6.94 -2.67 -52.52
CA LYS A 53 7.51 -1.34 -52.86
C LYS A 53 8.54 -0.82 -51.85
N LEU A 54 8.95 -1.62 -50.85
CA LEU A 54 9.94 -1.22 -49.83
C LEU A 54 11.25 -0.68 -50.44
N HIS A 55 11.68 -1.24 -51.57
CA HIS A 55 12.87 -0.79 -52.31
C HIS A 55 12.83 0.68 -52.77
N THR A 56 11.65 1.31 -52.83
CA THR A 56 11.47 2.73 -53.23
C THR A 56 11.47 3.69 -52.03
N TYR A 57 11.18 3.20 -50.82
CA TYR A 57 11.00 4.03 -49.61
C TYR A 57 12.16 3.98 -48.63
N VAL A 58 13.01 2.95 -48.74
CA VAL A 58 14.21 2.80 -47.90
C VAL A 58 15.17 3.96 -48.13
N GLN A 59 15.55 4.63 -47.04
CA GLN A 59 16.50 5.73 -47.06
C GLN A 59 17.90 5.21 -46.79
N ILE A 60 18.86 5.66 -47.59
CA ILE A 60 20.29 5.38 -47.38
C ILE A 60 20.98 6.73 -47.32
N SER A 61 21.53 7.07 -46.15
CA SER A 61 22.27 8.31 -45.96
C SER A 61 23.37 8.50 -47.00
N PRO A 62 23.51 9.70 -47.60
CA PRO A 62 24.55 10.00 -48.58
C PRO A 62 25.97 9.90 -47.98
N GLN A 63 26.11 9.91 -46.65
CA GLN A 63 27.37 9.65 -45.95
C GLN A 63 27.92 8.25 -46.22
N LEU A 64 27.05 7.29 -46.57
CA LEU A 64 27.41 5.93 -46.97
C LEU A 64 27.58 5.79 -48.49
N GLY A 65 27.51 6.86 -49.28
CA GLY A 65 27.41 6.80 -50.75
C GLY A 65 28.49 5.95 -51.44
N VAL A 66 29.76 6.11 -51.05
CA VAL A 66 30.89 5.34 -51.62
C VAL A 66 30.85 3.86 -51.21
N LEU A 67 30.33 3.56 -50.02
CA LEU A 67 30.13 2.19 -49.50
C LEU A 67 28.86 1.53 -50.07
N ALA A 68 27.85 2.33 -50.41
CA ALA A 68 26.56 1.87 -50.89
C ALA A 68 26.63 1.18 -52.25
N GLU A 69 27.48 1.68 -53.15
CA GLU A 69 27.74 1.06 -54.45
C GLU A 69 28.64 -0.18 -54.33
N ARG A 70 29.71 -0.11 -53.51
CA ARG A 70 30.66 -1.21 -53.30
C ARG A 70 30.04 -2.45 -52.65
N LEU A 71 29.07 -2.26 -51.75
CA LEU A 71 28.43 -3.33 -50.98
C LEU A 71 27.02 -3.69 -51.46
N GLY A 72 26.49 -3.00 -52.48
CA GLY A 72 25.14 -3.25 -52.98
C GLY A 72 24.04 -2.96 -51.95
N LEU A 73 24.20 -1.94 -51.09
CA LEU A 73 23.29 -1.62 -49.99
C LEU A 73 21.85 -1.34 -50.48
N LYS A 74 21.70 -0.80 -51.69
CA LYS A 74 20.39 -0.59 -52.35
C LYS A 74 19.58 -1.88 -52.53
N ARG A 75 20.24 -3.05 -52.55
CA ARG A 75 19.59 -4.37 -52.61
C ARG A 75 19.43 -5.01 -51.23
N LEU A 76 20.42 -4.83 -50.35
CA LEU A 76 20.48 -5.53 -49.06
C LEU A 76 19.60 -4.88 -47.98
N VAL A 77 19.54 -3.55 -47.92
CA VAL A 77 18.81 -2.82 -46.87
C VAL A 77 17.29 -3.08 -46.95
N PRO A 78 16.63 -3.07 -48.13
CA PRO A 78 15.21 -3.41 -48.22
C PRO A 78 14.89 -4.83 -47.73
N VAL A 79 15.78 -5.80 -47.99
CA VAL A 79 15.61 -7.18 -47.51
C VAL A 79 15.77 -7.28 -45.99
N ALA A 80 16.71 -6.52 -45.42
CA ALA A 80 16.89 -6.46 -43.97
C ALA A 80 15.68 -5.80 -43.27
N VAL A 81 15.12 -4.75 -43.86
CA VAL A 81 13.92 -4.07 -43.36
C VAL A 81 12.69 -4.99 -43.41
N ASP A 82 12.47 -5.66 -44.53
CA ASP A 82 11.37 -6.62 -44.71
C ASP A 82 11.43 -7.75 -43.67
N ARG A 83 12.61 -8.38 -43.50
CA ARG A 83 12.81 -9.44 -42.50
C ARG A 83 12.56 -8.96 -41.07
N ALA A 84 13.10 -7.79 -40.72
CA ALA A 84 12.94 -7.23 -39.38
C ALA A 84 11.48 -6.88 -39.06
N MET A 85 10.73 -6.40 -40.06
CA MET A 85 9.32 -6.10 -39.89
C MET A 85 8.48 -7.38 -39.75
N CYS A 86 8.69 -8.39 -40.60
CA CYS A 86 7.95 -9.65 -40.54
C CYS A 86 8.14 -10.39 -39.20
N GLU A 87 9.30 -10.25 -38.57
CA GLU A 87 9.60 -10.86 -37.26
C GLU A 87 8.71 -10.30 -36.14
N ILE A 88 8.40 -9.00 -36.16
CA ILE A 88 7.77 -8.31 -35.02
C ILE A 88 6.32 -7.87 -35.26
N ILE A 89 5.88 -7.80 -36.52
CA ILE A 89 4.59 -7.17 -36.89
C ILE A 89 3.40 -7.88 -36.23
N THR A 90 3.35 -9.22 -36.28
CA THR A 90 2.21 -10.01 -35.77
C THR A 90 1.95 -9.79 -34.27
N PRO A 91 2.90 -10.04 -33.35
CA PRO A 91 2.63 -9.92 -31.91
C PRO A 91 2.32 -8.47 -31.48
N ILE A 92 2.93 -7.47 -32.13
CA ILE A 92 2.73 -6.06 -31.80
C ILE A 92 1.35 -5.59 -32.28
N VAL A 93 0.99 -5.94 -33.51
CA VAL A 93 -0.33 -5.61 -34.08
C VAL A 93 -1.43 -6.28 -33.27
N GLU A 94 -1.33 -7.56 -32.93
CA GLU A 94 -2.36 -8.28 -32.16
C GLU A 94 -2.62 -7.66 -30.78
N ARG A 95 -1.56 -7.36 -30.02
CA ARG A 95 -1.69 -6.73 -28.70
C ARG A 95 -2.30 -5.33 -28.79
N SER A 96 -1.81 -4.51 -29.73
CA SER A 96 -2.26 -3.13 -29.90
C SER A 96 -3.72 -3.06 -30.35
N VAL A 97 -4.12 -3.93 -31.28
CA VAL A 97 -5.50 -4.05 -31.77
C VAL A 97 -6.43 -4.51 -30.67
N THR A 98 -6.07 -5.53 -29.89
CA THR A 98 -6.93 -6.06 -28.82
C THR A 98 -7.25 -4.98 -27.79
N ILE A 99 -6.23 -4.26 -27.29
CA ILE A 99 -6.41 -3.19 -26.31
C ILE A 99 -7.25 -2.05 -26.90
N ALA A 100 -6.96 -1.63 -28.13
CA ALA A 100 -7.67 -0.55 -28.78
C ALA A 100 -9.14 -0.90 -29.04
N CYS A 101 -9.44 -2.11 -29.53
CA CYS A 101 -10.80 -2.57 -29.79
C CYS A 101 -11.62 -2.69 -28.50
N MET A 102 -11.06 -3.29 -27.44
CA MET A 102 -11.77 -3.40 -26.16
C MET A 102 -12.10 -2.03 -25.58
N THR A 103 -11.12 -1.12 -25.58
CA THR A 103 -11.30 0.23 -25.03
C THR A 103 -12.32 1.04 -25.85
N THR A 104 -12.23 0.96 -27.18
CA THR A 104 -13.16 1.64 -28.08
C THR A 104 -14.58 1.10 -27.94
N TYR A 105 -14.73 -0.23 -27.82
CA TYR A 105 -16.04 -0.86 -27.63
C TYR A 105 -16.72 -0.35 -26.35
N GLU A 106 -16.04 -0.39 -25.21
CA GLU A 106 -16.62 0.02 -23.92
C GLU A 106 -17.00 1.52 -23.89
N LEU A 107 -16.17 2.41 -24.43
CA LEU A 107 -16.46 3.85 -24.42
C LEU A 107 -17.56 4.23 -25.41
N VAL A 108 -17.45 3.76 -26.65
CA VAL A 108 -18.38 4.15 -27.73
C VAL A 108 -19.77 3.57 -27.49
N THR A 109 -19.88 2.33 -26.99
CA THR A 109 -21.19 1.74 -26.67
C THR A 109 -21.90 2.46 -25.52
N LYS A 110 -21.15 3.02 -24.58
CA LYS A 110 -21.70 3.81 -23.46
C LYS A 110 -22.11 5.22 -23.90
N ASP A 111 -21.24 5.92 -24.63
CA ASP A 111 -21.49 7.31 -25.02
C ASP A 111 -22.64 7.43 -26.03
N TYR A 112 -22.79 6.44 -26.91
CA TYR A 112 -23.86 6.37 -27.92
C TYR A 112 -25.01 5.43 -27.51
N ALA A 113 -25.16 5.15 -26.21
CA ALA A 113 -26.16 4.18 -25.72
C ALA A 113 -27.62 4.60 -25.98
N SER A 114 -27.87 5.89 -26.25
CA SER A 114 -29.19 6.46 -26.60
C SER A 114 -29.25 7.00 -28.03
N ASP A 115 -28.21 6.80 -28.85
CA ASP A 115 -28.16 7.32 -30.21
C ASP A 115 -28.71 6.29 -31.22
N PRO A 116 -29.75 6.63 -32.00
CA PRO A 116 -30.37 5.73 -32.98
C PRO A 116 -29.57 5.62 -34.29
N ASP A 117 -28.55 6.44 -34.50
CA ASP A 117 -27.79 6.47 -35.74
C ASP A 117 -26.54 5.57 -35.67
N GLU A 118 -26.60 4.44 -36.37
CA GLU A 118 -25.48 3.53 -36.54
C GLU A 118 -24.27 4.16 -37.24
N SER A 119 -24.48 5.16 -38.11
CA SER A 119 -23.40 5.77 -38.89
C SER A 119 -22.50 6.63 -38.01
N ARG A 120 -23.09 7.33 -37.03
CA ARG A 120 -22.37 8.14 -36.03
C ARG A 120 -21.58 7.29 -35.05
N LEU A 121 -22.18 6.19 -34.58
CA LEU A 121 -21.49 5.19 -33.75
C LEU A 121 -20.26 4.63 -34.48
N ARG A 122 -20.44 4.22 -35.74
CA ARG A 122 -19.37 3.64 -36.58
C ARG A 122 -18.25 4.66 -36.82
N ALA A 123 -18.60 5.90 -37.17
CA ALA A 123 -17.61 6.96 -37.39
C ALA A 123 -16.79 7.25 -36.12
N ALA A 124 -17.43 7.34 -34.96
CA ALA A 124 -16.76 7.55 -33.68
C ALA A 124 -15.82 6.38 -33.30
N ALA A 125 -16.30 5.14 -33.48
CA ALA A 125 -15.49 3.95 -33.26
C ALA A 125 -14.26 3.90 -34.17
N HIS A 126 -14.43 4.22 -35.46
CA HIS A 126 -13.33 4.23 -36.42
C HIS A 126 -12.27 5.29 -36.10
N LEU A 127 -12.70 6.51 -35.74
CA LEU A 127 -11.78 7.60 -35.38
C LEU A 127 -10.95 7.25 -34.13
N MET A 128 -11.61 6.75 -33.09
CA MET A 128 -10.95 6.39 -31.84
C MET A 128 -10.04 5.17 -32.00
N VAL A 129 -10.55 4.06 -32.57
CA VAL A 129 -9.76 2.82 -32.69
C VAL A 129 -8.53 3.03 -33.56
N SER A 130 -8.66 3.82 -34.63
CA SER A 130 -7.56 4.08 -35.56
C SER A 130 -6.44 4.86 -34.89
N SER A 131 -6.79 5.87 -34.10
CA SER A 131 -5.82 6.68 -33.36
C SER A 131 -5.17 5.89 -32.23
N LEU A 132 -5.95 5.10 -31.50
CA LEU A 132 -5.47 4.36 -30.33
C LEU A 132 -4.57 3.19 -30.74
N ALA A 133 -5.02 2.37 -31.70
CA ALA A 133 -4.23 1.24 -32.21
C ALA A 133 -2.92 1.72 -32.86
N GLY A 134 -2.98 2.79 -33.66
CA GLY A 134 -1.81 3.36 -34.31
C GLY A 134 -0.79 3.91 -33.31
N SER A 135 -1.25 4.74 -32.35
CA SER A 135 -0.35 5.30 -31.33
C SER A 135 0.28 4.23 -30.44
N LEU A 136 -0.48 3.21 -30.04
CA LEU A 136 0.03 2.09 -29.26
C LEU A 136 1.05 1.28 -30.06
N ALA A 137 0.75 0.94 -31.31
CA ALA A 137 1.68 0.20 -32.16
C ALA A 137 2.98 0.97 -32.40
N LEU A 138 2.89 2.28 -32.65
CA LEU A 138 4.04 3.17 -32.88
C LEU A 138 5.01 3.19 -31.70
N VAL A 139 4.50 3.34 -30.47
CA VAL A 139 5.33 3.34 -29.24
C VAL A 139 5.91 1.95 -28.97
N THR A 140 5.13 0.90 -29.23
CA THR A 140 5.52 -0.48 -28.88
C THR A 140 6.53 -1.07 -29.88
N CYS A 141 6.50 -0.68 -31.16
CA CYS A 141 7.38 -1.24 -32.19
C CYS A 141 8.75 -0.59 -32.31
N LYS A 142 8.94 0.65 -31.81
CA LYS A 142 10.15 1.42 -32.07
C LYS A 142 11.44 0.78 -31.52
N GLU A 143 11.40 0.18 -30.32
CA GLU A 143 12.57 -0.50 -29.75
C GLU A 143 12.80 -1.90 -30.36
N PRO A 144 11.78 -2.79 -30.44
CA PRO A 144 11.94 -4.10 -31.06
C PRO A 144 12.39 -4.03 -32.53
N LEU A 145 11.86 -3.07 -33.30
CA LEU A 145 12.25 -2.86 -34.70
C LEU A 145 13.70 -2.40 -34.82
N ARG A 146 14.17 -1.53 -33.92
CA ARG A 146 15.57 -1.09 -33.92
C ARG A 146 16.53 -2.25 -33.68
N VAL A 147 16.21 -3.11 -32.72
CA VAL A 147 17.02 -4.28 -32.37
C VAL A 147 17.02 -5.30 -33.52
N SER A 148 15.85 -5.62 -34.09
CA SER A 148 15.75 -6.57 -35.19
C SER A 148 16.44 -6.05 -36.47
N LEU A 149 16.21 -4.79 -36.86
CA LEU A 149 16.90 -4.15 -37.99
C LEU A 149 18.43 -4.19 -37.83
N GLY A 150 18.92 -3.81 -36.64
CA GLY A 150 20.35 -3.83 -36.34
C GLY A 150 20.95 -5.23 -36.42
N THR A 151 20.21 -6.25 -35.98
CA THR A 151 20.65 -7.65 -36.04
C THR A 151 20.68 -8.18 -37.47
N GLN A 152 19.64 -7.92 -38.28
CA GLN A 152 19.58 -8.34 -39.69
C GLN A 152 20.66 -7.63 -40.52
N LEU A 153 20.85 -6.33 -40.34
CA LEU A 153 21.89 -5.57 -41.04
C LEU A 153 23.29 -6.02 -40.65
N LYS A 154 23.55 -6.32 -39.37
CA LYS A 154 24.83 -6.90 -38.93
C LYS A 154 25.09 -8.24 -39.60
N MET A 155 24.14 -9.18 -39.57
CA MET A 155 24.31 -10.50 -40.19
C MET A 155 24.61 -10.41 -41.70
N MET A 156 23.97 -9.48 -42.41
CA MET A 156 24.12 -9.35 -43.86
C MET A 156 25.39 -8.60 -44.28
N LEU A 157 25.94 -7.72 -43.44
CA LEU A 157 27.09 -6.88 -43.76
C LEU A 157 28.40 -7.34 -43.09
N GLN A 158 28.33 -8.15 -42.03
CA GLN A 158 29.48 -8.69 -41.28
C GLN A 158 30.57 -9.37 -42.14
N PRO A 159 30.27 -10.17 -43.18
CA PRO A 159 31.33 -10.80 -43.98
C PRO A 159 32.07 -9.82 -44.92
N SER A 160 31.66 -8.55 -44.99
CA SER A 160 32.11 -7.59 -45.99
C SER A 160 32.77 -6.32 -45.43
N MET A 161 32.84 -6.17 -44.10
CA MET A 161 33.30 -4.94 -43.43
C MET A 161 34.06 -5.22 -42.14
N ASP A 162 34.98 -4.31 -41.78
CA ASP A 162 35.65 -4.32 -40.47
C ASP A 162 34.66 -4.01 -39.33
N PRO A 163 34.84 -4.58 -38.12
CA PRO A 163 33.86 -4.49 -37.03
C PRO A 163 33.48 -3.07 -36.60
N ALA A 164 34.45 -2.14 -36.59
CA ALA A 164 34.21 -0.75 -36.20
C ALA A 164 33.39 0.01 -37.26
N MET A 165 33.69 -0.22 -38.55
CA MET A 165 32.97 0.42 -39.66
C MET A 165 31.57 -0.18 -39.83
N LEU A 166 31.43 -1.48 -39.56
CA LEU A 166 30.14 -2.19 -39.55
C LEU A 166 29.18 -1.59 -38.50
N ALA A 167 29.67 -1.35 -37.28
CA ALA A 167 28.85 -0.80 -36.20
C ALA A 167 28.29 0.59 -36.57
N GLN A 168 29.14 1.46 -37.12
CA GLN A 168 28.76 2.81 -37.55
C GLN A 168 27.78 2.79 -38.75
N ALA A 169 28.03 1.93 -39.74
CA ALA A 169 27.16 1.81 -40.91
C ALA A 169 25.77 1.26 -40.54
N VAL A 170 25.71 0.26 -39.64
CA VAL A 170 24.45 -0.30 -39.15
C VAL A 170 23.66 0.74 -38.36
N GLU A 171 24.30 1.51 -37.50
CA GLU A 171 23.61 2.53 -36.70
C GLU A 171 22.96 3.61 -37.58
N LEU A 172 23.67 4.09 -38.61
CA LEU A 172 23.12 5.03 -39.60
C LEU A 172 21.94 4.42 -40.37
N LEU A 173 22.11 3.22 -40.93
CA LEU A 173 21.05 2.56 -41.71
C LEU A 173 19.81 2.23 -40.88
N VAL A 174 19.98 1.87 -39.61
CA VAL A 174 18.86 1.64 -38.68
C VAL A 174 18.13 2.95 -38.41
N ASN A 175 18.83 4.04 -38.11
CA ASN A 175 18.21 5.34 -37.84
C ASN A 175 17.45 5.89 -39.06
N ASP A 176 18.01 5.73 -40.26
CA ASP A 176 17.39 6.20 -41.52
C ASP A 176 16.06 5.47 -41.84
N ASN A 177 15.91 4.20 -41.41
CA ASN A 177 14.79 3.35 -41.83
C ASN A 177 13.83 2.99 -40.69
N LEU A 178 14.12 3.39 -39.46
CA LEU A 178 13.31 3.04 -38.29
C LEU A 178 11.91 3.66 -38.36
N ASP A 179 11.82 4.96 -38.66
CA ASP A 179 10.53 5.66 -38.68
C ASP A 179 9.65 5.18 -39.86
N LEU A 180 10.26 4.72 -40.97
CA LEU A 180 9.54 4.07 -42.07
C LEU A 180 8.87 2.76 -41.62
N GLY A 181 9.63 1.85 -40.99
CA GLY A 181 9.07 0.58 -40.52
C GLY A 181 8.01 0.77 -39.43
N CYS A 182 8.21 1.74 -38.54
CA CYS A 182 7.21 2.16 -37.55
C CYS A 182 5.89 2.63 -38.20
N THR A 183 5.97 3.45 -39.25
CA THR A 183 4.79 3.97 -39.97
C THR A 183 4.01 2.84 -40.65
N ILE A 184 4.70 1.83 -41.18
CA ILE A 184 4.05 0.68 -41.82
C ILE A 184 3.35 -0.22 -40.77
N ILE A 185 4.00 -0.48 -39.63
CA ILE A 185 3.40 -1.26 -38.53
C ILE A 185 2.21 -0.52 -37.92
N GLU A 186 2.31 0.80 -37.75
CA GLU A 186 1.20 1.66 -37.33
C GLU A 186 0.01 1.49 -38.27
N ARG A 187 0.24 1.58 -39.59
CA ARG A 187 -0.81 1.44 -40.60
C ARG A 187 -1.46 0.05 -40.55
N ALA A 188 -0.67 -1.01 -40.44
CA ALA A 188 -1.17 -2.38 -40.33
C ALA A 188 -2.03 -2.58 -39.07
N ALA A 189 -1.63 -2.00 -37.94
CA ALA A 189 -2.41 -2.03 -36.71
C ALA A 189 -3.74 -1.27 -36.85
N THR A 190 -3.72 -0.07 -37.43
CA THR A 190 -4.92 0.73 -37.69
C THR A 190 -5.91 -0.01 -38.60
N ASP A 191 -5.45 -0.55 -39.74
CA ASP A 191 -6.32 -1.22 -40.71
C ASP A 191 -6.90 -2.55 -40.17
N LYS A 192 -6.16 -3.27 -39.32
CA LYS A 192 -6.69 -4.45 -38.61
C LYS A 192 -7.70 -4.04 -37.53
N ALA A 193 -7.41 -3.00 -36.75
CA ALA A 193 -8.28 -2.55 -35.65
C ALA A 193 -9.65 -2.07 -36.14
N VAL A 194 -9.71 -1.36 -37.26
CA VAL A 194 -10.97 -0.92 -37.90
C VAL A 194 -11.85 -2.11 -38.28
N ARG A 195 -11.25 -3.18 -38.84
CA ARG A 195 -11.99 -4.41 -39.19
C ARG A 195 -12.49 -5.16 -37.96
N ASP A 196 -11.69 -5.25 -36.91
CA ASP A 196 -12.03 -6.01 -35.70
C ASP A 196 -13.05 -5.28 -34.79
N ILE A 197 -13.02 -3.94 -34.75
CA ILE A 197 -14.06 -3.18 -34.04
C ILE A 197 -15.43 -3.31 -34.73
N ASP A 198 -15.48 -3.34 -36.06
CA ASP A 198 -16.75 -3.49 -36.80
C ASP A 198 -17.40 -4.85 -36.56
N LYS A 199 -16.59 -5.92 -36.48
CA LYS A 199 -17.08 -7.25 -36.06
C LYS A 199 -17.60 -7.22 -34.63
N SER A 200 -16.89 -6.54 -33.73
CA SER A 200 -17.28 -6.44 -32.31
C SER A 200 -18.58 -5.64 -32.12
N LEU A 201 -18.81 -4.61 -32.94
CA LEU A 201 -20.01 -3.76 -32.91
C LEU A 201 -21.16 -4.27 -33.80
N ALA A 202 -21.03 -5.41 -34.47
CA ALA A 202 -22.05 -5.93 -35.39
C ALA A 202 -23.45 -6.03 -34.75
N GLN A 203 -23.54 -6.61 -33.55
CA GLN A 203 -24.79 -6.70 -32.79
C GLN A 203 -25.36 -5.33 -32.41
N ALA A 204 -24.49 -4.35 -32.17
CA ALA A 204 -24.88 -2.99 -31.82
C ALA A 204 -25.41 -2.22 -33.03
N TYR A 205 -24.91 -2.50 -34.24
CA TYR A 205 -25.46 -2.00 -35.50
C TYR A 205 -26.82 -2.62 -35.80
N GLU A 206 -26.95 -3.95 -35.70
CA GLU A 206 -28.20 -4.67 -35.94
C GLU A 206 -29.32 -4.25 -34.98
N ALA A 207 -29.00 -4.06 -33.70
CA ALA A 207 -29.98 -3.60 -32.72
C ALA A 207 -30.54 -2.20 -33.05
N ARG A 208 -29.69 -1.29 -33.57
CA ARG A 208 -30.10 0.05 -34.03
C ARG A 208 -30.92 -0.04 -35.31
N ALA A 209 -30.52 -0.88 -36.26
CA ALA A 209 -31.26 -1.12 -37.49
C ALA A 209 -32.67 -1.70 -37.20
N ALA A 210 -32.78 -2.66 -36.27
CA ALA A 210 -34.04 -3.25 -35.86
C ALA A 210 -34.96 -2.25 -35.13
N ALA A 211 -34.42 -1.38 -34.28
CA ALA A 211 -35.19 -0.32 -33.64
C ALA A 211 -35.72 0.70 -34.67
N ARG A 212 -34.89 1.07 -35.65
CA ARG A 212 -35.26 1.94 -36.77
C ARG A 212 -36.36 1.33 -37.64
N GLN A 213 -36.28 0.03 -37.95
CA GLN A 213 -37.32 -0.69 -38.70
C GLN A 213 -38.65 -0.78 -37.95
N ARG A 214 -38.61 -0.77 -36.61
CA ARG A 214 -39.80 -0.80 -35.74
C ARG A 214 -40.35 0.58 -35.39
N GLY A 215 -39.69 1.66 -35.80
CA GLY A 215 -40.11 3.04 -35.51
C GLY A 215 -40.11 3.39 -34.01
N VAL A 216 -39.26 2.74 -33.21
CA VAL A 216 -39.13 2.97 -31.76
C VAL A 216 -37.79 3.61 -31.41
N ASP A 217 -37.78 4.43 -30.37
CA ASP A 217 -36.56 5.07 -29.86
C ASP A 217 -35.53 4.01 -29.42
N PHE A 218 -34.29 4.16 -29.89
CA PHE A 218 -33.23 3.21 -29.58
C PHE A 218 -32.61 3.50 -28.22
N TYR A 219 -32.66 2.50 -27.34
CA TYR A 219 -31.89 2.45 -26.11
C TYR A 219 -31.14 1.13 -26.03
N GLN A 220 -29.85 1.18 -25.69
CA GLN A 220 -29.00 0.02 -25.60
C GLN A 220 -29.49 -0.94 -24.51
N ARG A 221 -29.43 -2.26 -24.78
CA ARG A 221 -30.00 -3.33 -23.92
C ARG A 221 -29.49 -3.31 -22.48
N SER A 222 -28.26 -2.83 -22.24
CA SER A 222 -27.67 -2.64 -20.92
C SER A 222 -28.39 -1.57 -20.08
N LEU A 223 -28.86 -0.48 -20.70
CA LEU A 223 -29.71 0.52 -20.04
C LEU A 223 -31.12 -0.02 -19.77
N MET A 224 -31.68 -0.83 -20.68
CA MET A 224 -32.98 -1.48 -20.47
C MET A 224 -32.93 -2.56 -19.37
N GLN A 225 -31.84 -3.31 -19.25
CA GLN A 225 -31.67 -4.32 -18.19
C GLN A 225 -31.49 -3.65 -16.82
N GLN A 226 -30.87 -2.47 -16.78
CA GLN A 226 -30.77 -1.62 -15.59
C GLN A 226 -32.12 -0.96 -15.23
N GLN A 227 -32.97 -0.68 -16.23
CA GLN A 227 -34.34 -0.18 -16.05
C GLN A 227 -35.30 -1.27 -15.53
N GLN A 228 -35.10 -2.53 -15.94
CA GLN A 228 -35.83 -3.69 -15.38
C GLN A 228 -35.42 -4.04 -13.94
N GLN A 229 -34.25 -3.57 -13.47
CA GLN A 229 -33.79 -3.70 -12.07
C GLN A 229 -34.13 -2.49 -11.19
N GLY A 230 -35.04 -1.60 -11.63
CA GLY A 230 -35.58 -0.52 -10.78
C GLY A 230 -34.65 0.68 -10.54
N ALA A 231 -33.53 0.80 -11.27
CA ALA A 231 -32.68 1.99 -11.19
C ALA A 231 -33.29 3.15 -12.00
N ALA A 232 -33.84 4.15 -11.32
CA ALA A 232 -34.40 5.40 -11.89
C ALA A 232 -33.34 6.35 -12.51
N PHE A 233 -32.23 5.81 -13.01
CA PHE A 233 -31.00 6.57 -13.25
C PHE A 233 -30.94 7.37 -14.57
N PRO A 234 -31.85 7.24 -15.55
CA PRO A 234 -31.96 8.27 -16.62
C PRO A 234 -33.01 9.35 -16.32
N ALA A 235 -34.01 9.07 -15.48
CA ALA A 235 -35.15 9.97 -15.26
C ALA A 235 -34.85 11.09 -14.26
N ALA A 236 -34.03 10.79 -13.23
CA ALA A 236 -33.64 11.69 -12.15
C ALA A 236 -32.48 12.65 -12.50
N LEU A 237 -31.88 12.53 -13.69
CA LEU A 237 -30.84 13.45 -14.14
C LEU A 237 -31.47 14.79 -14.55
N PRO A 238 -30.89 15.94 -14.16
CA PRO A 238 -31.24 17.24 -14.73
C PRO A 238 -31.23 17.18 -16.26
N GLU A 239 -32.09 17.96 -16.93
CA GLU A 239 -32.29 17.89 -18.38
C GLU A 239 -31.02 18.21 -19.21
N SER A 240 -30.01 18.80 -18.58
CA SER A 240 -28.66 19.02 -19.10
C SER A 240 -27.75 17.79 -19.08
N LEU A 241 -28.02 16.81 -18.21
CA LEU A 241 -27.23 15.58 -18.03
C LEU A 241 -27.93 14.32 -18.55
N LYS A 242 -29.19 14.44 -18.99
CA LYS A 242 -29.90 13.35 -19.68
C LYS A 242 -29.16 13.02 -20.98
N PRO A 243 -28.90 11.74 -21.28
CA PRO A 243 -28.38 11.32 -22.58
C PRO A 243 -29.36 11.77 -23.66
N LYS A 244 -28.94 12.72 -24.51
CA LYS A 244 -29.73 13.19 -25.65
C LYS A 244 -29.17 12.56 -26.93
N PRO A 245 -30.01 12.04 -27.83
CA PRO A 245 -29.54 11.56 -29.12
C PRO A 245 -28.86 12.71 -29.89
N GLY A 246 -27.68 12.46 -30.46
CA GLY A 246 -26.98 13.42 -31.33
C GLY A 246 -26.30 14.62 -30.64
N ASN A 247 -25.74 14.48 -29.44
CA ASN A 247 -25.03 15.59 -28.78
C ASN A 247 -23.76 16.01 -29.58
N PRO A 248 -23.70 17.24 -30.12
CA PRO A 248 -22.56 17.71 -30.92
C PRO A 248 -21.27 17.87 -30.11
N ALA A 249 -21.36 18.05 -28.78
CA ALA A 249 -20.17 18.10 -27.92
C ALA A 249 -19.48 16.73 -27.80
N GLN A 250 -20.26 15.63 -27.77
CA GLN A 250 -19.70 14.28 -27.77
C GLN A 250 -19.05 13.96 -29.12
N GLN A 251 -19.68 14.33 -30.23
CA GLN A 251 -19.11 14.13 -31.57
C GLN A 251 -17.74 14.81 -31.72
N ARG A 252 -17.58 16.04 -31.20
CA ARG A 252 -16.30 16.76 -31.21
C ARG A 252 -15.17 16.01 -30.52
N VAL A 253 -15.44 15.34 -29.39
CA VAL A 253 -14.43 14.53 -28.68
C VAL A 253 -13.89 13.41 -29.57
N TYR A 254 -14.76 12.79 -30.39
CA TYR A 254 -14.36 11.74 -31.31
C TYR A 254 -13.68 12.30 -32.58
N GLU A 255 -14.14 13.45 -33.10
CA GLU A 255 -13.51 14.17 -34.21
C GLU A 255 -12.08 14.65 -33.88
N ASP A 256 -11.80 14.97 -32.61
CA ASP A 256 -10.48 15.39 -32.17
C ASP A 256 -9.42 14.28 -32.31
N TYR A 257 -9.81 12.99 -32.26
CA TYR A 257 -8.92 11.87 -32.61
C TYR A 257 -8.45 11.89 -34.08
N GLY A 258 -9.20 12.55 -34.96
CA GLY A 258 -8.82 12.81 -36.35
C GLY A 258 -7.90 14.02 -36.52
N ARG A 259 -7.76 14.89 -35.50
CA ARG A 259 -7.03 16.17 -35.57
C ARG A 259 -5.69 16.19 -34.82
N LEU A 260 -5.37 15.15 -34.05
CA LEU A 260 -4.08 15.03 -33.35
C LEU A 260 -2.93 14.90 -34.36
N PRO A 261 -1.92 15.80 -34.36
CA PRO A 261 -0.72 15.66 -35.18
C PRO A 261 0.06 14.42 -34.71
N ARG A 262 0.17 13.40 -35.57
CA ARG A 262 0.85 12.12 -35.29
C ARG A 262 2.37 12.19 -35.44
N GLY A 263 2.97 13.30 -35.01
CA GLY A 263 4.42 13.50 -35.02
C GLY A 263 5.05 13.01 -33.72
N VAL A 264 6.12 12.23 -33.82
CA VAL A 264 6.95 11.80 -32.68
C VAL A 264 7.60 13.05 -32.06
N HIS A 265 7.04 13.56 -30.97
CA HIS A 265 7.83 14.38 -30.05
C HIS A 265 8.86 13.46 -29.36
N PRO A 266 10.16 13.81 -29.31
CA PRO A 266 11.15 12.98 -28.66
C PRO A 266 10.88 12.94 -27.15
N LEU A 267 10.36 11.80 -26.67
CA LEU A 267 10.39 11.46 -25.25
C LEU A 267 11.82 11.04 -24.89
N PRO A 268 12.41 11.52 -23.78
CA PRO A 268 13.76 11.14 -23.37
C PRO A 268 13.85 9.64 -23.06
N ARG A 269 14.72 8.95 -23.80
CA ARG A 269 15.14 7.56 -23.59
C ARG A 269 15.75 7.37 -22.20
N GLY A 270 15.31 6.35 -21.47
CA GLY A 270 15.98 5.96 -20.23
C GLY A 270 15.35 4.83 -19.41
N TYR A 271 14.93 3.72 -20.01
CA TYR A 271 14.84 2.44 -19.30
C TYR A 271 15.35 1.33 -20.22
N ALA A 272 16.53 0.82 -19.92
CA ALA A 272 17.06 -0.41 -20.49
C ALA A 272 16.53 -1.60 -19.68
N GLU A 273 15.98 -2.55 -20.41
CA GLU A 273 15.41 -3.81 -19.98
C GLU A 273 16.49 -4.78 -19.49
N GLY A 274 16.19 -5.55 -18.45
CA GLY A 274 17.01 -6.68 -18.01
C GLY A 274 16.29 -7.53 -16.98
N GLY A 275 15.56 -8.55 -17.43
CA GLY A 275 15.01 -9.60 -16.58
C GLY A 275 13.68 -10.19 -17.08
N GLN A 276 13.77 -11.26 -17.88
CA GLN A 276 12.61 -12.03 -18.37
C GLN A 276 11.99 -12.94 -17.28
N PRO A 277 10.72 -13.36 -17.46
CA PRO A 277 9.88 -14.00 -16.44
C PRO A 277 9.94 -15.54 -16.51
N PRO A 278 9.50 -16.28 -15.46
CA PRO A 278 9.06 -17.65 -15.65
C PRO A 278 7.56 -17.82 -15.40
N SER A 279 6.96 -18.52 -16.35
CA SER A 279 5.57 -18.98 -16.43
C SER A 279 5.29 -20.21 -15.55
N SER A 280 4.05 -20.33 -15.09
CA SER A 280 3.47 -21.50 -14.41
C SER A 280 2.98 -22.56 -15.41
N PRO A 281 2.92 -23.85 -15.01
CA PRO A 281 1.73 -24.64 -15.33
C PRO A 281 1.35 -25.71 -14.28
N LEU A 282 0.05 -25.82 -13.96
CA LEU A 282 -0.58 -26.99 -13.31
C LEU A 282 -1.92 -27.29 -14.00
N GLN A 283 -2.09 -28.53 -14.47
CA GLN A 283 -3.31 -29.39 -14.49
C GLN A 283 -3.08 -30.58 -15.45
N ALA A 284 -3.61 -31.80 -15.27
CA ALA A 284 -4.17 -32.55 -14.16
C ALA A 284 -4.53 -33.97 -14.68
N GLY A 285 -4.43 -34.99 -13.81
CA GLY A 285 -5.21 -36.24 -13.81
C GLY A 285 -5.01 -37.25 -14.96
N MET A 286 -5.49 -38.50 -14.91
CA MET A 286 -5.94 -39.44 -13.88
C MET A 286 -6.39 -40.68 -14.67
N GLU A 287 -6.00 -41.90 -14.30
CA GLU A 287 -6.75 -43.13 -14.65
C GLU A 287 -6.26 -44.34 -13.80
N GLY A 288 -7.19 -45.08 -13.19
CA GLY A 288 -7.06 -46.47 -12.71
C GLY A 288 -7.90 -47.41 -13.60
N PRO A 289 -8.24 -48.70 -13.28
CA PRO A 289 -8.25 -49.43 -11.97
C PRO A 289 -7.79 -50.94 -12.16
N PRO A 290 -8.29 -52.04 -11.49
CA PRO A 290 -9.01 -52.30 -10.20
C PRO A 290 -8.50 -53.52 -9.33
N GLY A 291 -9.06 -53.69 -8.11
CA GLY A 291 -9.16 -54.95 -7.31
C GLY A 291 -8.41 -54.96 -5.95
N ALA A 292 -8.92 -55.33 -4.75
CA ALA A 292 -10.09 -56.10 -4.30
C ALA A 292 -10.57 -55.71 -2.86
N VAL A 293 -11.78 -56.17 -2.48
CA VAL A 293 -12.56 -56.01 -1.20
C VAL A 293 -12.50 -57.36 -0.40
N PRO A 294 -13.09 -57.61 0.82
CA PRO A 294 -13.74 -56.82 1.91
C PRO A 294 -13.21 -57.20 3.34
N ASP A 295 -13.59 -56.60 4.49
CA ASP A 295 -14.82 -56.88 5.27
C ASP A 295 -15.04 -55.92 6.48
N LYS A 296 -16.31 -55.74 6.85
CA LYS A 296 -16.89 -55.10 8.06
C LYS A 296 -17.35 -56.23 9.03
N PRO A 297 -17.61 -56.05 10.37
CA PRO A 297 -18.65 -55.12 10.87
C PRO A 297 -18.46 -54.51 12.28
N ASP A 298 -19.35 -53.54 12.57
CA ASP A 298 -19.59 -52.90 13.86
C ASP A 298 -20.03 -53.88 14.98
N THR A 299 -19.66 -53.59 16.23
CA THR A 299 -20.52 -53.91 17.39
C THR A 299 -20.34 -52.92 18.56
N ARG A 300 -21.47 -52.34 18.97
CA ARG A 300 -21.82 -51.63 20.22
C ARG A 300 -21.45 -52.49 21.47
N LEU A 301 -21.21 -52.07 22.72
CA LEU A 301 -21.45 -50.85 23.54
C LEU A 301 -20.75 -51.06 24.94
N PRO A 302 -20.91 -50.18 25.96
CA PRO A 302 -19.85 -49.47 26.71
C PRO A 302 -19.27 -50.20 27.95
N GLU A 303 -18.08 -49.79 28.42
CA GLU A 303 -17.71 -49.76 29.86
C GLU A 303 -16.38 -49.01 30.09
N GLY A 304 -16.30 -48.28 31.20
CA GLY A 304 -15.28 -47.25 31.45
C GLY A 304 -13.85 -47.75 31.70
N SER A 305 -12.93 -46.77 31.73
CA SER A 305 -11.51 -46.83 32.20
C SER A 305 -10.40 -46.65 31.16
N LEU A 306 -10.67 -46.63 29.85
CA LEU A 306 -9.59 -46.58 28.83
C LEU A 306 -9.29 -45.22 28.18
N HIS A 307 -10.06 -44.15 28.44
CA HIS A 307 -9.83 -42.84 27.81
C HIS A 307 -8.50 -42.18 28.21
N GLY A 308 -7.99 -42.46 29.41
CA GLY A 308 -6.76 -41.84 29.91
C GLY A 308 -5.49 -42.33 29.20
N ALA A 309 -5.36 -43.64 28.95
CA ALA A 309 -4.14 -44.23 28.38
C ALA A 309 -3.96 -43.83 26.91
N ALA A 310 -5.01 -43.93 26.09
CA ALA A 310 -4.98 -43.53 24.69
C ALA A 310 -4.78 -42.02 24.51
N LEU A 311 -5.36 -41.19 25.40
CA LEU A 311 -5.13 -39.74 25.41
C LEU A 311 -3.69 -39.40 25.83
N ILE A 312 -3.13 -40.10 26.82
CA ILE A 312 -1.74 -39.92 27.24
C ILE A 312 -0.79 -40.34 26.11
N GLU A 313 -1.06 -41.46 25.43
CA GLU A 313 -0.30 -41.94 24.28
C GLU A 313 -0.41 -40.97 23.07
N GLY A 314 -1.61 -40.47 22.79
CA GLY A 314 -1.84 -39.43 21.78
C GLY A 314 -1.10 -38.13 22.10
N LEU A 315 -1.12 -37.69 23.36
CA LEU A 315 -0.37 -36.50 23.77
C LEU A 315 1.14 -36.74 23.72
N MET A 316 1.62 -37.95 24.07
CA MET A 316 3.04 -38.33 23.99
C MET A 316 3.54 -38.33 22.54
N THR A 317 2.76 -38.91 21.63
CA THR A 317 3.08 -38.92 20.19
C THR A 317 3.08 -37.51 19.63
N TRP A 318 2.09 -36.68 20.00
CA TRP A 318 2.08 -35.27 19.64
C TRP A 318 3.30 -34.51 20.18
N THR A 319 3.66 -34.71 21.45
CA THR A 319 4.84 -34.05 22.03
C THR A 319 6.13 -34.47 21.34
N ALA A 320 6.28 -35.74 20.96
CA ALA A 320 7.44 -36.21 20.20
C ALA A 320 7.49 -35.58 18.80
N ALA A 321 6.34 -35.47 18.12
CA ALA A 321 6.24 -34.81 16.81
C ALA A 321 6.53 -33.30 16.91
N ALA A 322 6.00 -32.64 17.94
CA ALA A 322 6.24 -31.24 18.24
C ALA A 322 7.73 -30.98 18.52
N ASP A 323 8.34 -31.75 19.42
CA ASP A 323 9.76 -31.61 19.76
C ASP A 323 10.64 -31.92 18.53
N SER A 324 10.27 -32.91 17.71
CA SER A 324 10.99 -33.22 16.46
C SER A 324 10.90 -32.09 15.44
N ALA A 325 9.71 -31.51 15.23
CA ALA A 325 9.51 -30.41 14.29
C ALA A 325 10.24 -29.14 14.76
N VAL A 326 10.18 -28.82 16.06
CA VAL A 326 10.88 -27.68 16.63
C VAL A 326 12.39 -27.88 16.59
N ASN A 327 12.89 -29.08 16.89
CA ASN A 327 14.31 -29.39 16.80
C ASN A 327 14.82 -29.33 15.35
N ALA A 328 14.03 -29.78 14.37
CA ALA A 328 14.38 -29.63 12.96
C ALA A 328 14.46 -28.16 12.54
N ALA A 329 13.52 -27.32 13.02
CA ALA A 329 13.54 -25.88 12.79
C ALA A 329 14.76 -25.20 13.43
N LEU A 330 15.08 -25.54 14.68
CA LEU A 330 16.23 -24.99 15.41
C LEU A 330 17.58 -25.49 14.87
N GLN A 331 17.63 -26.71 14.30
CA GLN A 331 18.83 -27.21 13.62
C GLN A 331 19.10 -26.49 12.31
N ARG A 332 18.04 -26.11 11.59
CA ARG A 332 18.17 -25.32 10.36
C ARG A 332 18.56 -23.88 10.68
N ASP A 333 17.97 -23.31 11.72
CA ASP A 333 18.29 -21.97 12.16
C ASP A 333 18.13 -21.82 13.70
N PRO A 334 19.23 -21.67 14.47
CA PRO A 334 19.22 -21.71 15.94
C PRO A 334 18.34 -20.67 16.65
N ASN A 335 17.87 -19.66 15.93
CA ASN A 335 17.08 -18.56 16.50
C ASN A 335 15.63 -18.54 16.01
N ALA A 336 15.16 -19.67 15.46
CA ALA A 336 13.90 -19.77 14.72
C ALA A 336 12.76 -19.07 15.46
N SER A 337 11.96 -18.27 14.76
CA SER A 337 10.70 -17.75 15.30
C SER A 337 9.54 -18.67 14.92
N PHE A 338 8.51 -18.71 15.76
CA PHE A 338 7.30 -19.48 15.50
C PHE A 338 6.63 -19.07 14.17
N GLU A 339 6.57 -17.76 13.89
CA GLU A 339 5.96 -17.20 12.67
C GLU A 339 6.71 -17.62 11.39
N GLY A 340 8.04 -17.76 11.44
CA GLY A 340 8.85 -18.22 10.31
C GLY A 340 8.72 -19.73 10.02
N CYS A 341 8.25 -20.51 10.98
CA CYS A 341 8.09 -21.97 10.88
C CYS A 341 6.64 -22.41 10.64
N GLY A 342 5.73 -21.48 10.33
CA GLY A 342 4.29 -21.72 10.31
C GLY A 342 3.85 -22.86 9.38
N ALA A 343 4.50 -23.04 8.23
CA ALA A 343 4.18 -24.14 7.30
C ALA A 343 4.57 -25.53 7.83
N GLU A 344 5.66 -25.62 8.60
CA GLU A 344 6.16 -26.89 9.17
C GLU A 344 5.41 -27.26 10.47
N LEU A 345 4.97 -26.25 11.24
CA LEU A 345 4.25 -26.44 12.50
C LEU A 345 2.72 -26.55 12.33
N ALA A 346 2.17 -26.08 11.21
CA ALA A 346 0.75 -26.23 10.87
C ALA A 346 0.21 -27.68 10.97
N PRO A 347 0.88 -28.73 10.44
CA PRO A 347 0.39 -30.10 10.58
C PRO A 347 0.38 -30.58 12.04
N VAL A 348 1.39 -30.19 12.83
CA VAL A 348 1.47 -30.54 14.26
C VAL A 348 0.34 -29.89 15.05
N LEU A 349 0.02 -28.61 14.76
CA LEU A 349 -1.12 -27.91 15.38
C LEU A 349 -2.47 -28.47 14.91
N GLY A 350 -2.56 -28.93 13.65
CA GLY A 350 -3.73 -29.64 13.12
C GLY A 350 -4.00 -30.94 13.88
N GLN A 351 -2.97 -31.77 14.07
CA GLN A 351 -3.06 -33.00 14.87
C GLN A 351 -3.46 -32.72 16.32
N PHE A 352 -2.91 -31.67 16.93
CA PHE A 352 -3.31 -31.26 18.29
C PHE A 352 -4.79 -30.91 18.35
N LYS A 353 -5.28 -30.11 17.38
CA LYS A 353 -6.66 -29.66 17.32
C LYS A 353 -7.64 -30.83 17.16
N GLU A 354 -7.29 -31.85 16.39
CA GLU A 354 -8.11 -33.06 16.22
C GLU A 354 -8.20 -33.91 17.50
N MET A 355 -7.19 -33.84 18.38
CA MET A 355 -7.19 -34.50 19.69
C MET A 355 -8.09 -33.80 20.71
N LEU A 356 -8.35 -32.50 20.53
CA LEU A 356 -9.20 -31.74 21.44
C LEU A 356 -10.67 -32.14 21.26
N GLY A 357 -11.34 -32.51 22.35
CA GLY A 357 -12.78 -32.77 22.37
C GLY A 357 -13.28 -32.93 23.80
N GLY A 358 -14.46 -32.43 24.14
CA GLY A 358 -14.96 -32.43 25.52
C GLY A 358 -14.15 -31.55 26.50
N GLU A 359 -14.79 -31.07 27.56
CA GLU A 359 -14.17 -30.11 28.49
C GLU A 359 -13.02 -30.73 29.32
N ASP A 360 -13.19 -31.96 29.79
CA ASP A 360 -12.21 -32.63 30.68
C ASP A 360 -10.89 -32.97 29.97
N VAL A 361 -10.97 -33.43 28.72
CA VAL A 361 -9.81 -33.77 27.88
C VAL A 361 -9.06 -32.50 27.48
N THR A 362 -9.78 -31.45 27.11
CA THR A 362 -9.20 -30.14 26.77
C THR A 362 -8.47 -29.53 27.96
N LEU A 363 -9.07 -29.59 29.15
CA LEU A 363 -8.44 -29.13 30.39
C LEU A 363 -7.21 -29.97 30.76
N PHE A 364 -7.27 -31.29 30.58
CA PHE A 364 -6.12 -32.18 30.80
C PHE A 364 -4.94 -31.84 29.88
N CYS A 365 -5.18 -31.66 28.59
CA CYS A 365 -4.16 -31.30 27.61
C CYS A 365 -3.57 -29.90 27.92
N ALA A 366 -4.42 -28.93 28.23
CA ALA A 366 -3.99 -27.59 28.64
C ALA A 366 -3.06 -27.64 29.86
N LYS A 367 -3.43 -28.39 30.93
CA LYS A 367 -2.60 -28.53 32.13
C LYS A 367 -1.23 -29.14 31.86
N ARG A 368 -1.12 -30.05 30.90
CA ARG A 368 0.15 -30.65 30.49
C ARG A 368 1.01 -29.67 29.71
N ILE A 369 0.44 -28.91 28.77
CA ILE A 369 1.16 -27.89 28.00
C ILE A 369 1.63 -26.75 28.91
N ILE A 370 0.80 -26.30 29.86
CA ILE A 370 1.17 -25.27 30.86
C ILE A 370 2.49 -25.66 31.56
N ARG A 371 2.62 -26.92 31.99
CA ARG A 371 3.85 -27.40 32.65
C ARG A 371 5.06 -27.38 31.71
N ARG A 372 4.89 -27.76 30.45
CA ARG A 372 5.98 -27.75 29.44
C ARG A 372 6.36 -26.36 28.95
N THR A 373 5.50 -25.35 29.15
CA THR A 373 5.71 -23.99 28.63
C THR A 373 7.01 -23.37 29.12
N TRP A 374 7.48 -23.75 30.33
CA TRP A 374 8.75 -23.27 30.91
C TRP A 374 9.86 -24.33 30.96
N GLU A 375 9.64 -25.55 30.43
CA GLU A 375 10.69 -26.55 30.27
C GLU A 375 11.66 -26.17 29.14
N TYR A 376 11.14 -25.52 28.09
CA TYR A 376 11.90 -25.09 26.92
C TYR A 376 11.67 -23.60 26.65
N LEU A 377 12.74 -22.81 26.66
CA LEU A 377 12.68 -21.34 26.65
C LEU A 377 12.96 -20.71 25.27
N SER A 378 12.86 -21.48 24.17
CA SER A 378 13.05 -20.93 22.82
C SER A 378 11.79 -20.23 22.30
N LYS A 379 11.95 -19.26 21.40
CA LYS A 379 10.85 -18.58 20.70
C LYS A 379 9.87 -19.50 19.98
N VAL A 380 10.36 -20.57 19.33
CA VAL A 380 9.49 -21.54 18.63
C VAL A 380 8.61 -22.29 19.61
N HIS A 381 9.19 -22.83 20.69
CA HIS A 381 8.45 -23.50 21.76
C HIS A 381 7.41 -22.57 22.41
N ALA A 382 7.79 -21.32 22.72
CA ALA A 382 6.90 -20.32 23.31
C ALA A 382 5.67 -20.06 22.42
N GLY A 383 5.89 -19.84 21.13
CA GLY A 383 4.80 -19.63 20.16
C GLY A 383 3.92 -20.87 19.97
N LEU A 384 4.53 -22.06 19.85
CA LEU A 384 3.80 -23.32 19.69
C LEU A 384 2.91 -23.63 20.89
N HIS A 385 3.44 -23.49 22.11
CA HIS A 385 2.68 -23.72 23.33
C HIS A 385 1.58 -22.67 23.52
N ALA A 386 1.84 -21.39 23.22
CA ALA A 386 0.81 -20.35 23.26
C ALA A 386 -0.31 -20.61 22.24
N GLU A 387 0.01 -21.07 21.03
CA GLU A 387 -0.98 -21.44 20.01
C GLU A 387 -1.80 -22.66 20.43
N ALA A 388 -1.14 -23.70 20.97
CA ALA A 388 -1.82 -24.89 21.47
C ALA A 388 -2.76 -24.57 22.65
N LEU A 389 -2.34 -23.70 23.58
CA LEU A 389 -3.21 -23.22 24.67
C LEU A 389 -4.37 -22.36 24.15
N ALA A 390 -4.15 -21.54 23.12
CA ALA A 390 -5.21 -20.78 22.46
C ALA A 390 -6.22 -21.71 21.75
N LEU A 391 -5.77 -22.83 21.15
CA LEU A 391 -6.66 -23.87 20.61
C LEU A 391 -7.49 -24.53 21.72
N CYS A 392 -6.91 -24.79 22.89
CA CYS A 392 -7.67 -25.28 24.05
C CYS A 392 -8.73 -24.26 24.49
N VAL A 393 -8.39 -22.98 24.58
CA VAL A 393 -9.36 -21.91 24.90
C VAL A 393 -10.47 -21.82 23.85
N GLY A 394 -10.13 -21.92 22.56
CA GLY A 394 -11.10 -21.94 21.47
C GLY A 394 -12.04 -23.14 21.54
N ALA A 395 -11.51 -24.33 21.86
CA ALA A 395 -12.31 -25.55 22.03
C ALA A 395 -13.30 -25.47 23.20
N MET A 396 -13.04 -24.63 24.20
CA MET A 396 -13.92 -24.38 25.34
C MET A 396 -15.00 -23.31 25.06
N GLY A 397 -15.18 -22.87 23.81
CA GLY A 397 -16.23 -21.89 23.46
C GLY A 397 -15.79 -20.42 23.50
N GLY A 398 -14.48 -20.15 23.44
CA GLY A 398 -13.92 -18.79 23.35
C GLY A 398 -13.49 -18.18 24.69
N PRO A 399 -12.89 -16.97 24.68
CA PRO A 399 -12.20 -16.39 25.84
C PRO A 399 -13.11 -16.06 27.03
N ASP A 400 -14.41 -15.86 26.81
CA ASP A 400 -15.38 -15.53 27.85
C ASP A 400 -16.01 -16.76 28.54
N SER A 401 -15.74 -17.97 28.05
CA SER A 401 -16.32 -19.17 28.63
C SER A 401 -15.71 -19.49 30.00
N LEU A 402 -16.50 -20.12 30.88
CA LEU A 402 -16.05 -20.57 32.20
C LEU A 402 -14.84 -21.52 32.08
N GLY A 403 -14.83 -22.35 31.04
CA GLY A 403 -13.75 -23.27 30.72
C GLY A 403 -12.45 -22.57 30.32
N ALA A 404 -12.53 -21.57 29.44
CA ALA A 404 -11.39 -20.76 29.03
C ALA A 404 -10.80 -19.96 30.20
N ARG A 405 -11.66 -19.35 31.04
CA ARG A 405 -11.23 -18.64 32.25
C ARG A 405 -10.54 -19.58 33.23
N ARG A 406 -11.00 -20.83 33.35
CA ARG A 406 -10.35 -21.84 34.18
C ARG A 406 -8.95 -22.20 33.67
N ILE A 407 -8.75 -22.31 32.35
CA ILE A 407 -7.42 -22.54 31.76
C ILE A 407 -6.49 -21.35 32.01
N CYS A 408 -6.97 -20.11 31.81
CA CYS A 408 -6.18 -18.90 32.05
C CYS A 408 -5.82 -18.72 33.53
N ALA A 409 -6.75 -19.05 34.45
CA ALA A 409 -6.51 -19.04 35.89
C ALA A 409 -5.50 -20.12 36.31
N GLU A 410 -5.58 -21.33 35.76
CA GLU A 410 -4.62 -22.41 36.02
C GLU A 410 -3.22 -22.04 35.48
N LEU A 411 -3.13 -21.45 34.28
CA LEU A 411 -1.87 -20.95 33.72
C LEU A 411 -1.27 -19.83 34.60
N THR A 412 -2.09 -18.85 34.99
CA THR A 412 -1.64 -17.71 35.81
C THR A 412 -1.22 -18.17 37.21
N SER A 413 -1.97 -19.08 37.83
CA SER A 413 -1.63 -19.72 39.11
C SER A 413 -0.34 -20.52 39.02
N PHE A 414 -0.15 -21.29 37.94
CA PHE A 414 1.11 -22.01 37.70
C PHE A 414 2.28 -21.04 37.57
N TRP A 415 2.14 -19.96 36.79
CA TRP A 415 3.16 -18.93 36.64
C TRP A 415 3.55 -18.27 37.97
N VAL A 416 2.57 -17.94 38.82
CA VAL A 416 2.79 -17.41 40.17
C VAL A 416 3.57 -18.39 41.05
N GLY A 417 3.29 -19.69 40.90
CA GLY A 417 3.95 -20.78 41.65
C GLY A 417 5.38 -21.12 41.20
N ILE A 418 5.86 -20.58 40.07
CA ILE A 418 7.24 -20.81 39.62
C ILE A 418 8.21 -20.02 40.51
N ASN A 419 9.14 -20.74 41.15
CA ASN A 419 10.16 -20.15 42.03
C ASN A 419 11.47 -19.77 41.30
N SER A 420 11.52 -19.93 39.98
CA SER A 420 12.68 -19.61 39.12
C SER A 420 12.48 -18.28 38.39
N GLU A 421 13.57 -17.57 38.07
CA GLU A 421 13.55 -16.38 37.21
C GLU A 421 13.10 -16.70 35.77
N ALA A 422 13.12 -17.97 35.36
CA ALA A 422 12.61 -18.42 34.07
C ALA A 422 11.15 -18.02 33.82
N LYS A 423 10.35 -17.76 34.86
CA LYS A 423 8.97 -17.26 34.70
C LYS A 423 8.88 -15.89 34.05
N PHE A 424 9.94 -15.09 34.14
CA PHE A 424 10.03 -13.77 33.51
C PHE A 424 10.61 -13.84 32.09
N ASN A 425 10.74 -15.03 31.51
CA ASN A 425 11.20 -15.18 30.13
C ASN A 425 10.32 -14.33 29.18
N ARG A 426 10.98 -13.45 28.45
CA ARG A 426 10.36 -12.46 27.58
C ARG A 426 9.53 -13.10 26.47
N ASP A 427 10.08 -14.09 25.78
CA ASP A 427 9.46 -14.70 24.61
C ASP A 427 8.17 -15.46 24.98
N VAL A 428 8.19 -16.16 26.11
CA VAL A 428 7.00 -16.83 26.68
C VAL A 428 5.96 -15.80 27.11
N ALA A 429 6.38 -14.75 27.83
CA ALA A 429 5.47 -13.70 28.29
C ALA A 429 4.77 -12.98 27.13
N GLU A 430 5.53 -12.59 26.10
CA GLU A 430 5.02 -11.89 24.93
C GLU A 430 4.02 -12.74 24.15
N ALA A 431 4.33 -14.03 23.94
CA ALA A 431 3.44 -14.97 23.25
C ALA A 431 2.11 -15.17 24.02
N LEU A 432 2.17 -15.33 25.34
CA LEU A 432 0.98 -15.51 26.18
C LEU A 432 0.12 -14.24 26.28
N ILE A 433 0.74 -13.07 26.39
CA ILE A 433 0.03 -11.77 26.45
C ILE A 433 -0.65 -11.47 25.12
N ARG A 434 0.04 -11.71 23.98
CA ARG A 434 -0.52 -11.51 22.64
C ARG A 434 -1.77 -12.36 22.40
N LYS A 435 -1.83 -13.55 23.01
CA LYS A 435 -2.98 -14.47 22.95
C LYS A 435 -4.01 -14.24 24.07
N GLY A 436 -3.78 -13.28 24.98
CA GLY A 436 -4.68 -12.98 26.09
C GLY A 436 -4.84 -14.11 27.11
N LEU A 437 -3.84 -14.99 27.24
CA LEU A 437 -3.93 -16.19 28.08
C LEU A 437 -3.61 -15.93 29.56
N LEU A 438 -2.92 -14.83 29.87
CA LEU A 438 -2.59 -14.43 31.24
C LEU A 438 -3.65 -13.48 31.81
N LEU A 439 -4.07 -13.74 33.05
CA LEU A 439 -4.95 -12.84 33.80
C LEU A 439 -4.14 -11.65 34.33
N LEU A 440 -4.02 -10.61 33.51
CA LEU A 440 -3.19 -9.44 33.78
C LEU A 440 -3.42 -8.77 35.14
N PRO A 441 -4.66 -8.64 35.69
CA PRO A 441 -4.86 -8.07 37.01
C PRO A 441 -4.23 -8.88 38.15
N GLU A 442 -4.22 -10.21 38.05
CA GLU A 442 -3.58 -11.09 39.04
C GLU A 442 -2.05 -11.03 38.90
N VAL A 443 -1.56 -11.00 37.66
CA VAL A 443 -0.14 -10.78 37.34
C VAL A 443 0.33 -9.42 37.87
N ASP A 444 -0.48 -8.37 37.74
CA ASP A 444 -0.20 -7.02 38.23
C ASP A 444 -0.06 -6.97 39.76
N ALA A 445 -1.02 -7.56 40.48
CA ALA A 445 -0.98 -7.62 41.94
C ALA A 445 0.27 -8.35 42.46
N TYR A 446 0.61 -9.47 41.81
CA TYR A 446 1.78 -10.27 42.17
C TYR A 446 3.10 -9.58 41.82
N LEU A 447 3.23 -9.00 40.62
CA LEU A 447 4.41 -8.25 40.19
C LEU A 447 4.64 -7.01 41.03
N ALA A 448 3.59 -6.25 41.34
CA ALA A 448 3.66 -5.08 42.21
C ALA A 448 4.24 -5.44 43.59
N LYS A 449 3.79 -6.57 44.17
CA LYS A 449 4.34 -7.09 45.43
C LYS A 449 5.80 -7.49 45.31
N LEU A 450 6.18 -8.17 44.22
CA LEU A 450 7.57 -8.57 43.98
C LEU A 450 8.49 -7.37 43.77
N LEU A 451 8.08 -6.35 43.01
CA LEU A 451 8.87 -5.14 42.75
C LEU A 451 9.21 -4.36 44.02
N LEU A 452 8.40 -4.50 45.07
CA LEU A 452 8.65 -3.94 46.40
C LEU A 452 9.59 -4.80 47.25
N GLN A 453 9.55 -6.12 47.08
CA GLN A 453 10.29 -7.09 47.90
C GLN A 453 11.67 -7.43 47.34
N THR A 454 11.82 -7.46 46.01
CA THR A 454 13.00 -7.96 45.32
C THR A 454 13.23 -7.15 44.05
N ARG A 455 14.48 -6.75 43.78
CA ARG A 455 14.83 -5.99 42.57
C ARG A 455 15.79 -6.80 41.71
N THR A 456 15.24 -7.65 40.85
CA THR A 456 16.01 -8.36 39.83
C THR A 456 15.80 -7.71 38.47
N GLN A 457 16.79 -7.82 37.59
CA GLN A 457 16.72 -7.24 36.24
C GLN A 457 15.58 -7.86 35.42
N ALA A 458 15.43 -9.19 35.47
CA ALA A 458 14.37 -9.92 34.78
C ALA A 458 12.95 -9.45 35.18
N LEU A 459 12.74 -9.10 36.46
CA LEU A 459 11.48 -8.56 36.95
C LEU A 459 11.21 -7.14 36.41
N GLY A 460 12.25 -6.31 36.34
CA GLY A 460 12.17 -4.98 35.72
C GLY A 460 11.85 -5.04 34.23
N ASP A 461 12.53 -5.93 33.50
CA ASP A 461 12.33 -6.14 32.07
C ASP A 461 10.90 -6.65 31.77
N PHE A 462 10.37 -7.54 32.61
CA PHE A 462 8.98 -7.99 32.52
C PHE A 462 7.98 -6.83 32.72
N ALA A 463 8.23 -5.95 33.69
CA ALA A 463 7.37 -4.77 33.92
C ALA A 463 7.44 -3.77 32.75
N VAL A 464 8.61 -3.62 32.11
CA VAL A 464 8.77 -2.82 30.88
C VAL A 464 8.03 -3.47 29.70
N LEU A 465 8.05 -4.80 29.60
CA LEU A 465 7.27 -5.54 28.60
C LEU A 465 5.76 -5.30 28.76
N LEU A 466 5.25 -5.27 30.00
CA LEU A 466 3.84 -4.88 30.25
C LEU A 466 3.57 -3.44 29.82
N ALA A 467 4.50 -2.50 30.04
CA ALA A 467 4.34 -1.12 29.59
C ALA A 467 4.28 -1.00 28.05
N ARG A 468 5.08 -1.80 27.33
CA ARG A 468 5.02 -1.93 25.86
C ARG A 468 3.71 -2.56 25.41
N ALA A 469 3.29 -3.65 26.04
CA ALA A 469 2.01 -4.30 25.76
C ALA A 469 0.83 -3.32 25.93
N VAL A 470 0.86 -2.46 26.96
CA VAL A 470 -0.15 -1.41 27.14
C VAL A 470 -0.05 -0.33 26.07
N LYS A 471 1.15 0.09 25.65
CA LYS A 471 1.33 1.07 24.57
C LYS A 471 0.82 0.56 23.22
N ASP A 472 1.20 -0.65 22.86
CA ASP A 472 0.88 -1.30 21.58
C ASP A 472 -0.55 -1.82 21.53
N GLY A 473 -1.21 -1.89 22.69
CA GLY A 473 -2.62 -2.17 22.84
C GLY A 473 -3.00 -3.64 22.96
N LEU A 474 -2.02 -4.45 23.32
CA LEU A 474 -2.19 -5.84 23.75
C LEU A 474 -2.77 -5.92 25.18
N ALA A 475 -2.61 -4.87 25.99
CA ALA A 475 -3.12 -4.79 27.37
C ALA A 475 -3.81 -3.44 27.66
N GLY A 476 -4.73 -3.43 28.63
CA GLY A 476 -5.30 -2.20 29.19
C GLY A 476 -4.43 -1.64 30.31
N TYR A 477 -4.33 -0.31 30.42
CA TYR A 477 -3.59 0.32 31.53
C TYR A 477 -4.18 -0.04 32.90
N ALA A 478 -5.52 -0.18 32.99
CA ALA A 478 -6.19 -0.53 34.23
C ALA A 478 -5.78 -1.92 34.74
N ASP A 479 -5.53 -2.86 33.83
CA ASP A 479 -5.21 -4.26 34.14
C ASP A 479 -3.81 -4.44 34.73
N VAL A 480 -2.92 -3.45 34.54
CA VAL A 480 -1.51 -3.51 35.00
C VAL A 480 -1.08 -2.22 35.74
N SER A 481 -2.03 -1.48 36.28
CA SER A 481 -1.80 -0.14 36.82
C SER A 481 -0.82 -0.11 37.99
N MET A 482 -0.85 -1.11 38.87
CA MET A 482 -0.04 -1.13 40.10
C MET A 482 1.45 -1.30 39.80
N SER A 483 1.78 -2.25 38.92
CA SER A 483 3.15 -2.54 38.49
C SER A 483 3.74 -1.38 37.69
N LEU A 484 2.94 -0.75 36.82
CA LEU A 484 3.38 0.40 36.04
C LEU A 484 3.61 1.65 36.90
N ASP A 485 2.76 1.90 37.89
CA ASP A 485 2.93 3.01 38.83
C ASP A 485 4.15 2.81 39.74
N LEU A 486 4.37 1.57 40.20
CA LEU A 486 5.57 1.22 40.97
C LEU A 486 6.83 1.28 40.13
N LEU A 487 6.80 0.78 38.89
CA LEU A 487 7.91 0.90 37.95
C LEU A 487 8.27 2.38 37.70
N GLY A 488 7.27 3.24 37.56
CA GLY A 488 7.47 4.69 37.42
C GLY A 488 8.11 5.32 38.67
N LYS A 489 7.64 4.97 39.87
CA LYS A 489 8.22 5.44 41.14
C LYS A 489 9.66 4.96 41.32
N LEU A 490 9.93 3.69 41.02
CA LEU A 490 11.27 3.09 41.11
C LEU A 490 12.23 3.71 40.07
N SER A 491 11.75 3.95 38.84
CA SER A 491 12.53 4.57 37.76
C SER A 491 12.83 6.05 38.03
N ALA A 492 11.93 6.75 38.74
CA ALA A 492 12.15 8.12 39.19
C ALA A 492 13.14 8.19 40.37
N ALA A 493 13.06 7.24 41.31
CA ALA A 493 13.92 7.19 42.49
C ALA A 493 15.36 6.71 42.20
N ALA A 494 15.56 5.87 41.17
CA ALA A 494 16.86 5.29 40.82
C ALA A 494 17.77 6.21 39.97
N GLY A 495 17.40 7.47 39.74
CA GLY A 495 18.13 8.37 38.83
C GLY A 495 17.64 8.24 37.38
N SER A 496 16.38 8.65 37.16
CA SER A 496 15.74 8.95 35.87
C SER A 496 16.09 8.03 34.68
N ASN A 497 15.55 6.81 34.68
CA ASN A 497 15.35 6.06 33.43
C ASN A 497 14.23 6.72 32.61
N GLU A 498 14.55 7.84 31.97
CA GLU A 498 13.60 8.68 31.25
C GLU A 498 12.91 7.92 30.10
N ALA A 499 13.59 6.96 29.47
CA ALA A 499 13.02 6.07 28.47
C ALA A 499 11.83 5.26 29.02
N ILE A 500 11.92 4.77 30.26
CA ILE A 500 10.83 4.05 30.92
C ILE A 500 9.70 5.02 31.28
N LEU A 501 10.02 6.23 31.77
CA LEU A 501 9.01 7.25 32.07
C LEU A 501 8.26 7.74 30.81
N GLN A 502 8.97 7.92 29.70
CA GLN A 502 8.39 8.25 28.40
C GLN A 502 7.52 7.10 27.88
N LEU A 503 7.99 5.86 27.97
CA LEU A 503 7.20 4.68 27.62
C LEU A 503 5.91 4.60 28.45
N LEU A 504 5.99 4.82 29.76
CA LEU A 504 4.84 4.86 30.67
C LEU A 504 3.87 5.99 30.30
N SER A 505 4.39 7.17 29.94
CA SER A 505 3.57 8.29 29.50
C SER A 505 2.85 8.01 28.17
N ALA A 506 3.54 7.40 27.21
CA ALA A 506 3.00 7.00 25.91
C ALA A 506 1.99 5.86 26.07
N ALA A 507 2.25 4.89 26.94
CA ALA A 507 1.34 3.82 27.30
C ALA A 507 0.05 4.38 27.93
N ARG A 508 0.17 5.33 28.88
CA ARG A 508 -0.99 6.03 29.49
C ARG A 508 -1.79 6.81 28.46
N GLN A 509 -1.14 7.59 27.58
CA GLN A 509 -1.84 8.37 26.55
C GLN A 509 -2.54 7.46 25.55
N SER A 510 -1.86 6.43 25.05
CA SER A 510 -2.41 5.46 24.08
C SER A 510 -3.56 4.66 24.70
N SER A 511 -3.41 4.22 25.94
CA SER A 511 -4.48 3.53 26.66
C SER A 511 -5.64 4.46 27.02
N ARG A 512 -5.41 5.74 27.34
CA ARG A 512 -6.50 6.71 27.58
C ARG A 512 -7.25 7.06 26.31
N ALA A 513 -6.56 7.24 25.18
CA ALA A 513 -7.20 7.46 23.89
C ALA A 513 -8.05 6.26 23.49
N ARG A 514 -7.51 5.04 23.62
CA ARG A 514 -8.26 3.79 23.38
C ARG A 514 -9.38 3.56 24.39
N ALA A 515 -9.17 3.88 25.67
CA ALA A 515 -10.19 3.74 26.71
C ALA A 515 -11.29 4.78 26.56
N ALA A 516 -11.00 6.01 26.12
CA ALA A 516 -12.03 7.01 25.82
C ALA A 516 -12.85 6.60 24.58
N LEU A 517 -12.21 6.03 23.55
CA LEU A 517 -12.94 5.43 22.43
C LEU A 517 -13.71 4.16 22.83
N ARG A 518 -13.19 3.34 23.76
CA ARG A 518 -13.82 2.11 24.27
C ARG A 518 -14.91 2.35 25.31
N ALA A 519 -14.83 3.42 26.09
CA ALA A 519 -15.86 3.83 27.03
C ALA A 519 -17.17 4.25 26.32
N GLY A 520 -17.08 4.60 25.02
CA GLY A 520 -18.24 4.80 24.16
C GLY A 520 -18.66 3.57 23.36
N LEU A 521 -17.95 2.44 23.47
CA LEU A 521 -18.28 1.19 22.78
C LEU A 521 -19.29 0.38 23.60
N PRO A 522 -20.42 -0.04 23.01
CA PRO A 522 -21.41 -0.87 23.71
C PRO A 522 -20.81 -2.25 24.03
N ASP A 523 -21.06 -2.74 25.25
CA ASP A 523 -20.64 -4.06 25.69
C ASP A 523 -21.47 -5.16 25.03
N LEU A 524 -20.95 -5.74 23.96
CA LEU A 524 -21.59 -6.84 23.23
C LEU A 524 -21.74 -8.12 24.08
N ALA A 525 -20.84 -8.37 25.03
CA ALA A 525 -20.87 -9.57 25.87
C ALA A 525 -22.02 -9.45 26.88
N GLY A 526 -22.13 -8.30 27.56
CA GLY A 526 -23.26 -8.00 28.44
C GLY A 526 -24.63 -7.94 27.72
N LEU A 527 -24.66 -7.65 26.41
CA LEU A 527 -25.86 -7.73 25.57
C LEU A 527 -26.24 -9.16 25.16
N LYS A 528 -25.27 -10.09 25.06
CA LYS A 528 -25.50 -11.53 24.79
C LYS A 528 -25.94 -12.28 26.05
N ASP A 529 -25.34 -11.99 27.21
CA ASP A 529 -25.64 -12.68 28.48
C ASP A 529 -27.06 -12.38 28.99
N LYS A 530 -27.57 -11.19 28.69
CA LYS A 530 -28.98 -10.84 28.91
C LYS A 530 -29.77 -11.26 27.66
N GLN A 531 -30.35 -12.46 27.60
CA GLN A 531 -31.20 -12.90 26.47
C GLN A 531 -32.12 -11.78 25.96
N ASP A 532 -32.23 -11.63 24.63
CA ASP A 532 -33.17 -10.69 24.04
C ASP A 532 -34.59 -11.00 24.54
N PRO A 533 -35.41 -9.98 24.88
CA PRO A 533 -36.79 -10.21 25.28
C PRO A 533 -37.50 -11.06 24.22
N SER A 534 -38.33 -12.00 24.65
CA SER A 534 -39.02 -12.91 23.74
C SER A 534 -39.83 -12.13 22.70
N GLY A 535 -39.65 -12.46 21.42
CA GLY A 535 -40.30 -11.77 20.30
C GLY A 535 -39.67 -10.42 19.90
N PHE A 536 -38.72 -9.86 20.67
CA PHE A 536 -38.09 -8.58 20.35
C PHE A 536 -37.34 -8.60 19.01
N HIS A 537 -36.59 -9.67 18.75
CA HIS A 537 -35.91 -9.83 17.46
C HIS A 537 -36.90 -9.85 16.28
N GLN A 538 -38.05 -10.51 16.44
CA GLN A 538 -39.09 -10.56 15.41
C GLN A 538 -39.77 -9.19 15.22
N GLN A 539 -40.00 -8.46 16.31
CA GLN A 539 -40.52 -7.10 16.28
C GLN A 539 -39.57 -6.15 15.52
N VAL A 540 -38.26 -6.18 15.83
CA VAL A 540 -37.26 -5.35 15.15
C VAL A 540 -37.14 -5.74 13.67
N ALA A 541 -37.18 -7.03 13.34
CA ALA A 541 -37.15 -7.49 11.95
C ALA A 541 -38.37 -7.00 11.15
N GLN A 542 -39.57 -7.09 11.72
CA GLN A 542 -40.80 -6.59 11.08
C GLN A 542 -40.76 -5.08 10.86
N LEU A 543 -40.34 -4.31 11.87
CA LEU A 543 -40.18 -2.86 11.75
C LEU A 543 -39.17 -2.48 10.67
N PHE A 544 -38.05 -3.22 10.59
CA PHE A 544 -37.03 -2.97 9.58
C PHE A 544 -37.52 -3.29 8.17
N GLU A 545 -38.27 -4.38 8.01
CA GLU A 545 -38.86 -4.74 6.72
C GLU A 545 -39.92 -3.73 6.27
N ASP A 546 -40.79 -3.29 7.19
CA ASP A 546 -41.78 -2.24 6.91
C ASP A 546 -41.09 -0.92 6.49
N PHE A 547 -39.99 -0.56 7.17
CA PHE A 547 -39.19 0.59 6.77
C PHE A 547 -38.56 0.40 5.38
N ALA A 548 -37.96 -0.76 5.12
CA ALA A 548 -37.35 -1.04 3.83
C ALA A 548 -38.38 -0.95 2.70
N ARG A 549 -39.56 -1.56 2.86
CA ARG A 549 -40.68 -1.46 1.93
C ARG A 549 -41.10 0.00 1.71
N ARG A 550 -41.20 0.79 2.78
CA ARG A 550 -41.56 2.23 2.69
C ARG A 550 -40.49 3.06 1.99
N ALA A 551 -39.22 2.85 2.31
CA ALA A 551 -38.08 3.56 1.73
C ALA A 551 -37.88 3.23 0.25
N MET A 552 -38.29 2.04 -0.18
CA MET A 552 -38.33 1.65 -1.59
C MET A 552 -39.56 2.22 -2.32
N ALA A 553 -40.72 2.26 -1.67
CA ALA A 553 -41.94 2.82 -2.25
C ALA A 553 -41.86 4.35 -2.43
N ASN A 554 -41.21 5.05 -1.51
CA ASN A 554 -41.08 6.51 -1.51
C ASN A 554 -39.60 6.94 -1.51
N PRO A 555 -38.85 6.75 -2.61
CA PRO A 555 -37.41 7.03 -2.64
C PRO A 555 -37.05 8.51 -2.49
N GLU A 556 -37.98 9.43 -2.79
CA GLU A 556 -37.79 10.89 -2.65
C GLU A 556 -37.92 11.38 -1.20
N GLU A 557 -38.63 10.63 -0.34
CA GLU A 557 -38.83 11.01 1.06
C GLU A 557 -37.55 10.70 1.86
N LYS A 558 -36.75 11.74 2.19
CA LYS A 558 -35.43 11.54 2.82
C LYS A 558 -35.45 11.23 4.31
N LEU A 559 -36.45 11.74 5.05
CA LEU A 559 -36.45 11.72 6.53
C LEU A 559 -37.50 10.77 7.12
N HIS A 560 -38.43 10.26 6.32
CA HIS A 560 -39.50 9.33 6.72
C HIS A 560 -40.09 9.61 8.12
N ALA A 561 -40.41 10.88 8.40
CA ALA A 561 -40.78 11.36 9.73
C ALA A 561 -41.91 10.57 10.42
N PRO A 562 -42.95 10.07 9.72
CA PRO A 562 -44.00 9.27 10.36
C PRO A 562 -43.47 7.92 10.90
N PHE A 563 -42.47 7.32 10.26
CA PHE A 563 -41.84 6.09 10.77
C PHE A 563 -40.97 6.37 12.00
N VAL A 564 -40.25 7.50 12.02
CA VAL A 564 -39.51 7.94 13.21
C VAL A 564 -40.45 8.17 14.40
N ALA A 565 -41.64 8.72 14.16
CA ALA A 565 -42.67 8.89 15.19
C ALA A 565 -43.20 7.53 15.71
N GLN A 566 -43.40 6.55 14.82
CA GLN A 566 -43.79 5.19 15.20
C GLN A 566 -42.73 4.52 16.09
N LEU A 567 -41.44 4.63 15.75
CA LEU A 567 -40.35 4.12 16.58
C LEU A 567 -40.29 4.78 17.96
N ARG A 568 -40.58 6.09 18.02
CA ARG A 568 -40.65 6.83 19.30
C ARG A 568 -41.81 6.34 20.17
N GLN A 569 -42.98 6.13 19.58
CA GLN A 569 -44.16 5.59 20.29
C GLN A 569 -43.94 4.16 20.77
N ALA A 570 -43.15 3.36 20.03
CA ALA A 570 -42.78 2.01 20.42
C ALA A 570 -41.74 1.95 21.57
N GLY A 571 -41.21 3.10 22.03
CA GLY A 571 -40.22 3.15 23.10
C GLY A 571 -38.82 2.64 22.72
N LEU A 572 -38.55 2.43 21.43
CA LEU A 572 -37.30 1.84 20.92
C LEU A 572 -36.15 2.85 20.74
N LEU A 573 -36.43 4.13 20.96
CA LEU A 573 -35.47 5.24 20.76
C LEU A 573 -35.01 5.88 22.07
N ASN A 574 -35.25 5.24 23.20
CA ASN A 574 -34.65 5.64 24.47
C ASN A 574 -33.17 5.25 24.43
N LEU A 575 -32.23 6.12 24.86
CA LEU A 575 -30.78 5.87 24.82
C LEU A 575 -30.31 4.84 25.87
N ASP A 576 -30.98 3.70 25.94
CA ASP A 576 -30.85 2.64 26.93
C ASP A 576 -30.44 1.29 26.29
N ASP A 577 -30.40 0.22 27.09
CA ASP A 577 -30.07 -1.15 26.66
C ASP A 577 -30.98 -1.64 25.51
N VAL A 578 -32.22 -1.13 25.39
CA VAL A 578 -33.20 -1.56 24.38
C VAL A 578 -32.77 -1.06 22.99
N MET A 579 -32.34 0.20 22.89
CA MET A 579 -31.85 0.75 21.64
C MET A 579 -30.55 0.06 21.18
N ASP A 580 -29.63 -0.28 22.09
CA ASP A 580 -28.42 -1.02 21.72
C ASP A 580 -28.74 -2.41 21.14
N ARG A 581 -29.69 -3.13 21.73
CA ARG A 581 -30.19 -4.40 21.17
C ARG A 581 -30.80 -4.20 19.79
N MET A 582 -31.64 -3.17 19.62
CA MET A 582 -32.25 -2.86 18.33
C MET A 582 -31.17 -2.58 17.27
N LEU A 583 -30.20 -1.69 17.57
CA LEU A 583 -29.11 -1.35 16.65
C LEU A 583 -28.26 -2.57 16.29
N ARG A 584 -27.96 -3.44 17.28
CA ARG A 584 -27.27 -4.70 17.04
C ARG A 584 -28.04 -5.58 16.05
N ILE A 585 -29.32 -5.83 16.32
CA ILE A 585 -30.18 -6.68 15.49
C ILE A 585 -30.32 -6.11 14.07
N LEU A 586 -30.49 -4.79 13.92
CA LEU A 586 -30.57 -4.14 12.61
C LEU A 586 -29.31 -4.35 11.77
N VAL A 587 -28.13 -4.16 12.35
CA VAL A 587 -26.85 -4.39 11.66
C VAL A 587 -26.67 -5.88 11.34
N GLU A 588 -26.93 -6.77 12.30
CA GLU A 588 -26.81 -8.22 12.10
C GLU A 588 -27.76 -8.73 11.00
N LEU A 589 -29.03 -8.30 10.98
CA LEU A 589 -30.00 -8.65 9.94
C LEU A 589 -29.52 -8.19 8.56
N ALA A 590 -29.07 -6.94 8.45
CA ALA A 590 -28.66 -6.39 7.16
C ALA A 590 -27.36 -7.03 6.63
N VAL A 591 -26.39 -7.29 7.52
CA VAL A 591 -25.14 -7.99 7.17
C VAL A 591 -25.42 -9.43 6.79
N ASN A 592 -26.23 -10.16 7.57
CA ASN A 592 -26.55 -11.56 7.30
C ASN A 592 -27.31 -11.71 5.99
N HIS A 593 -28.30 -10.86 5.71
CA HIS A 593 -29.02 -10.86 4.43
C HIS A 593 -28.05 -10.64 3.26
N CYS A 594 -27.12 -9.68 3.39
CA CYS A 594 -26.13 -9.41 2.36
C CYS A 594 -25.23 -10.64 2.13
N LEU A 595 -24.66 -11.23 3.18
CA LEU A 595 -23.78 -12.39 3.05
C LEU A 595 -24.51 -13.64 2.53
N GLN A 596 -25.75 -13.89 2.93
CA GLN A 596 -26.55 -15.01 2.45
C GLN A 596 -26.88 -14.91 0.95
N SER A 597 -26.99 -13.69 0.41
CA SER A 597 -27.24 -13.49 -1.02
C SER A 597 -26.06 -13.86 -1.94
N GLU A 598 -24.85 -13.99 -1.39
CA GLU A 598 -23.66 -14.48 -2.11
C GLU A 598 -23.68 -16.01 -2.30
N ALA A 599 -24.63 -16.72 -1.68
CA ALA A 599 -24.77 -18.16 -1.84
C ALA A 599 -24.86 -18.54 -3.34
N PRO A 600 -24.18 -19.63 -3.76
CA PRO A 600 -24.18 -20.05 -5.15
C PRO A 600 -25.60 -20.32 -5.61
N THR A 601 -26.02 -19.62 -6.65
CA THR A 601 -27.34 -19.85 -7.26
C THR A 601 -27.21 -20.99 -8.26
N THR A 602 -28.04 -22.02 -8.07
CA THR A 602 -28.17 -23.11 -9.03
C THR A 602 -28.85 -22.56 -10.27
N ARG A 603 -28.12 -22.50 -11.39
CA ARG A 603 -28.74 -22.19 -12.69
C ARG A 603 -29.75 -23.29 -13.04
N PRO A 604 -30.76 -22.99 -13.89
CA PRO A 604 -31.68 -24.00 -14.42
C PRO A 604 -30.96 -25.19 -15.07
N ASP A 605 -29.73 -24.97 -15.54
CA ASP A 605 -28.85 -25.97 -16.17
C ASP A 605 -28.03 -26.81 -15.15
N GLY A 606 -28.29 -26.67 -13.84
CA GLY A 606 -27.60 -27.41 -12.77
C GLY A 606 -26.20 -26.88 -12.39
N THR A 607 -25.63 -25.94 -13.16
CA THR A 607 -24.33 -25.32 -12.84
C THR A 607 -24.46 -24.28 -11.72
N GLN A 608 -23.59 -24.32 -10.72
CA GLN A 608 -23.50 -23.29 -9.69
C GLN A 608 -22.76 -22.05 -10.21
N ALA A 609 -23.39 -20.88 -10.16
CA ALA A 609 -22.73 -19.60 -10.38
C ALA A 609 -22.50 -18.90 -9.02
N PRO A 610 -21.35 -18.23 -8.81
CA PRO A 610 -21.16 -17.42 -7.60
C PRO A 610 -22.25 -16.34 -7.54
N GLY A 611 -22.99 -16.29 -6.43
CA GLY A 611 -24.03 -15.28 -6.20
C GLY A 611 -23.40 -13.88 -6.07
N ALA A 612 -24.13 -12.84 -6.48
CA ALA A 612 -23.71 -11.47 -6.24
C ALA A 612 -24.25 -10.98 -4.89
N LEU A 613 -23.44 -10.23 -4.14
CA LEU A 613 -23.90 -9.59 -2.90
C LEU A 613 -25.05 -8.61 -3.19
N SER A 614 -26.14 -8.76 -2.46
CA SER A 614 -27.30 -7.88 -2.45
C SER A 614 -27.23 -6.93 -1.27
N PHE A 615 -27.11 -5.63 -1.57
CA PHE A 615 -27.11 -4.56 -0.57
C PHE A 615 -28.52 -4.06 -0.22
N LEU A 616 -29.56 -4.81 -0.62
CA LEU A 616 -30.97 -4.43 -0.46
C LEU A 616 -31.37 -4.18 1.00
N ALA A 617 -30.71 -4.83 1.96
CA ALA A 617 -30.94 -4.57 3.37
C ALA A 617 -30.01 -3.47 3.92
N ILE A 618 -28.79 -3.33 3.40
CA ILE A 618 -27.83 -2.34 3.89
C ILE A 618 -28.26 -0.91 3.53
N ASP A 619 -28.76 -0.68 2.30
CA ASP A 619 -29.11 0.66 1.84
C ASP A 619 -30.31 1.27 2.62
N PRO A 620 -31.40 0.53 2.92
CA PRO A 620 -32.42 0.98 3.86
C PRO A 620 -31.90 1.19 5.28
N LEU A 621 -30.97 0.36 5.78
CA LEU A 621 -30.36 0.59 7.08
C LEU A 621 -29.63 1.94 7.14
N VAL A 622 -28.85 2.27 6.11
CA VAL A 622 -28.21 3.58 5.99
C VAL A 622 -29.25 4.70 6.06
N LYS A 623 -30.32 4.62 5.25
CA LYS A 623 -31.39 5.62 5.27
C LYS A 623 -32.07 5.74 6.64
N LEU A 624 -32.32 4.63 7.31
CA LEU A 624 -32.93 4.62 8.65
C LEU A 624 -32.04 5.35 9.65
N ILE A 625 -30.75 5.03 9.68
CA ILE A 625 -29.79 5.68 10.58
C ILE A 625 -29.76 7.19 10.32
N VAL A 626 -29.76 7.61 9.05
CA VAL A 626 -29.79 9.02 8.67
C VAL A 626 -31.08 9.71 9.16
N CYS A 627 -32.23 9.05 9.00
CA CYS A 627 -33.51 9.54 9.54
C CYS A 627 -33.49 9.68 11.07
N LEU A 628 -32.81 8.78 11.80
CA LEU A 628 -32.70 8.86 13.25
C LEU A 628 -31.71 9.94 13.69
N VAL A 629 -30.60 10.13 12.97
CA VAL A 629 -29.65 11.21 13.27
C VAL A 629 -30.32 12.58 13.08
N ALA A 630 -31.02 12.80 11.97
CA ALA A 630 -31.62 14.09 11.61
C ALA A 630 -33.04 14.30 12.15
N GLY A 631 -33.94 13.32 11.96
CA GLY A 631 -35.37 13.43 12.26
C GLY A 631 -35.76 13.13 13.70
N HIS A 632 -34.99 12.30 14.43
CA HIS A 632 -35.23 12.07 15.86
C HIS A 632 -34.53 13.10 16.76
N GLY A 633 -33.55 13.84 16.23
CA GLY A 633 -32.68 14.72 17.03
C GLY A 633 -31.53 13.99 17.72
N GLY A 634 -31.20 12.77 17.27
CA GLY A 634 -30.14 11.95 17.88
C GLY A 634 -28.72 12.52 17.71
N GLY A 635 -28.49 13.31 16.64
CA GLY A 635 -27.24 14.04 16.42
C GLY A 635 -25.98 13.17 16.50
N GLU A 636 -24.89 13.74 17.00
CA GLU A 636 -23.60 13.03 17.16
C GLU A 636 -23.67 11.89 18.17
N ALA A 637 -24.44 12.03 19.25
CA ALA A 637 -24.52 11.02 20.31
C ALA A 637 -25.08 9.70 19.77
N PHE A 638 -26.19 9.78 19.04
CA PHE A 638 -26.79 8.60 18.40
C PHE A 638 -25.86 8.02 17.32
N LEU A 639 -25.28 8.86 16.46
CA LEU A 639 -24.38 8.40 15.41
C LEU A 639 -23.16 7.68 15.99
N ASN A 640 -22.52 8.25 17.02
CA ASN A 640 -21.39 7.62 17.69
C ASN A 640 -21.77 6.26 18.28
N ARG A 641 -22.95 6.13 18.89
CA ARG A 641 -23.43 4.86 19.46
C ARG A 641 -23.68 3.81 18.39
N MET A 642 -24.28 4.19 17.26
CA MET A 642 -24.46 3.31 16.10
C MET A 642 -23.12 2.90 15.49
N LEU A 643 -22.20 3.84 15.28
CA LEU A 643 -20.87 3.56 14.74
C LEU A 643 -20.09 2.64 15.67
N ALA A 644 -20.16 2.89 16.97
CA ALA A 644 -19.58 2.06 18.00
C ALA A 644 -20.12 0.62 17.93
N MET A 645 -21.45 0.45 17.81
CA MET A 645 -22.05 -0.88 17.59
C MET A 645 -21.54 -1.54 16.30
N THR A 646 -21.43 -0.79 15.21
CA THR A 646 -20.91 -1.29 13.93
C THR A 646 -19.45 -1.73 14.05
N VAL A 647 -18.60 -0.96 14.71
CA VAL A 647 -17.19 -1.29 14.97
C VAL A 647 -17.09 -2.56 15.81
N CYS A 648 -17.88 -2.65 16.88
CA CYS A 648 -17.96 -3.80 17.76
C CYS A 648 -18.34 -5.09 16.98
N LEU A 649 -19.37 -5.03 16.14
CA LEU A 649 -19.82 -6.17 15.34
C LEU A 649 -18.82 -6.56 14.26
N LEU A 650 -18.22 -5.58 13.57
CA LEU A 650 -17.20 -5.84 12.55
C LEU A 650 -15.99 -6.55 13.16
N ARG A 651 -15.49 -6.06 14.30
CA ARG A 651 -14.36 -6.67 15.01
C ARG A 651 -14.67 -8.09 15.45
N ARG A 652 -15.83 -8.29 16.09
CA ARG A 652 -16.31 -9.61 16.48
C ARG A 652 -16.36 -10.56 15.27
N ASP A 653 -17.00 -10.13 14.18
CA ASP A 653 -17.13 -10.96 12.98
C ASP A 653 -15.76 -11.26 12.32
N ALA A 654 -14.81 -10.34 12.39
CA ALA A 654 -13.45 -10.56 11.89
C ALA A 654 -12.67 -11.54 12.76
N GLU A 655 -12.83 -11.46 14.09
CA GLU A 655 -12.24 -12.39 15.07
C GLU A 655 -12.86 -13.79 14.94
N ASP A 656 -14.20 -13.89 14.93
CA ASP A 656 -14.95 -15.15 14.88
C ASP A 656 -14.77 -15.90 13.55
N LYS A 657 -14.78 -15.17 12.41
CA LYS A 657 -14.75 -15.78 11.07
C LYS A 657 -13.33 -15.90 10.49
N ALA A 658 -12.35 -15.19 11.07
CA ALA A 658 -10.95 -15.16 10.63
C ALA A 658 -10.79 -15.06 9.10
N GLY A 659 -10.22 -16.07 8.44
CA GLY A 659 -10.00 -16.08 6.98
C GLY A 659 -11.27 -16.07 6.12
N ALA A 660 -12.44 -16.40 6.69
CA ALA A 660 -13.74 -16.34 6.02
C ALA A 660 -14.47 -15.00 6.23
N PHE A 661 -13.86 -14.03 6.93
CA PHE A 661 -14.44 -12.72 7.14
C PHE A 661 -14.64 -11.97 5.83
N ASN A 662 -15.85 -11.42 5.63
CA ASN A 662 -16.19 -10.59 4.49
C ASN A 662 -16.62 -9.19 4.96
N GLY A 663 -15.73 -8.21 4.78
CA GLY A 663 -15.94 -6.83 5.22
C GLY A 663 -16.83 -5.97 4.30
N ARG A 664 -17.24 -6.45 3.13
CA ARG A 664 -17.99 -5.66 2.13
C ARG A 664 -19.33 -5.09 2.63
N PRO A 665 -20.16 -5.82 3.41
CA PRO A 665 -21.39 -5.26 3.96
C PRO A 665 -21.14 -4.07 4.90
N TYR A 666 -20.13 -4.18 5.76
CA TYR A 666 -19.73 -3.11 6.67
C TYR A 666 -19.16 -1.90 5.93
N LEU A 667 -18.35 -2.14 4.90
CA LEU A 667 -17.84 -1.08 4.03
C LEU A 667 -18.99 -0.33 3.34
N ARG A 668 -19.98 -1.05 2.78
CA ARG A 668 -21.16 -0.43 2.16
C ARG A 668 -21.94 0.43 3.15
N LEU A 669 -22.13 -0.05 4.38
CA LEU A 669 -22.79 0.69 5.46
C LEU A 669 -22.05 2.01 5.76
N LEU A 670 -20.73 1.95 6.00
CA LEU A 670 -19.91 3.12 6.32
C LEU A 670 -19.83 4.13 5.16
N LEU A 671 -19.70 3.64 3.92
CA LEU A 671 -19.70 4.48 2.71
C LEU A 671 -21.05 5.15 2.48
N GLY A 672 -22.14 4.41 2.68
CA GLY A 672 -23.51 4.94 2.57
C GLY A 672 -23.74 6.07 3.57
N LEU A 673 -23.32 5.87 4.84
CA LEU A 673 -23.40 6.90 5.87
C LEU A 673 -22.57 8.14 5.52
N ALA A 674 -21.33 7.97 5.06
CA ALA A 674 -20.50 9.10 4.62
C ALA A 674 -21.13 9.88 3.45
N SER A 675 -21.81 9.17 2.55
CA SER A 675 -22.48 9.78 1.39
C SER A 675 -23.72 10.60 1.77
N GLU A 676 -24.54 10.09 2.69
CA GLU A 676 -25.82 10.70 3.09
C GLU A 676 -25.69 11.76 4.20
N LEU A 677 -24.73 11.62 5.12
CA LEU A 677 -24.56 12.55 6.23
C LEU A 677 -23.88 13.87 5.82
N GLY A 678 -22.98 13.83 4.84
CA GLY A 678 -22.27 15.04 4.40
C GLY A 678 -23.17 16.13 3.80
N PRO A 679 -24.13 15.83 2.90
CA PRO A 679 -25.07 16.84 2.38
C PRO A 679 -25.98 17.41 3.47
N LEU A 680 -26.35 16.63 4.48
CA LEU A 680 -27.13 17.11 5.62
C LEU A 680 -26.37 18.14 6.46
N GLU A 681 -25.08 17.89 6.65
CA GLU A 681 -24.18 18.80 7.35
C GLU A 681 -23.96 20.11 6.58
N GLU A 682 -23.77 20.04 5.26
CA GLU A 682 -23.68 21.22 4.40
C GLU A 682 -24.96 22.06 4.41
N ALA A 683 -26.13 21.42 4.38
CA ALA A 683 -27.42 22.11 4.47
C ALA A 683 -27.60 22.81 5.83
N ALA A 684 -27.22 22.15 6.92
CA ALA A 684 -27.27 22.72 8.26
C ALA A 684 -26.28 23.89 8.42
N ALA A 685 -25.07 23.77 7.86
CA ALA A 685 -24.06 24.83 7.86
C ALA A 685 -24.51 26.04 7.03
N ALA A 686 -25.11 25.82 5.86
CA ALA A 686 -25.67 26.89 5.04
C ALA A 686 -26.77 27.67 5.77
N ALA A 687 -27.69 26.96 6.43
CA ALA A 687 -28.74 27.57 7.24
C ALA A 687 -28.19 28.37 8.44
N ALA A 688 -27.17 27.86 9.13
CA ALA A 688 -26.53 28.55 10.26
C ALA A 688 -25.74 29.79 9.81
N SER A 689 -25.06 29.73 8.66
CA SER A 689 -24.29 30.87 8.10
C SER A 689 -25.16 32.06 7.72
N ALA A 690 -26.45 31.83 7.44
CA ALA A 690 -27.43 32.89 7.18
C ALA A 690 -27.88 33.62 8.46
N ALA A 691 -27.62 33.08 9.66
CA ALA A 691 -28.17 33.58 10.93
C ALA A 691 -27.17 34.41 11.77
N ALA A 692 -25.85 34.16 11.75
CA ALA A 692 -24.78 35.05 12.27
C ALA A 692 -23.34 34.48 12.08
N ALA A 693 -22.37 35.37 11.78
CA ALA A 693 -20.89 35.25 11.79
C ALA A 693 -20.20 34.11 10.96
N PRO A 694 -18.97 34.33 10.42
CA PRO A 694 -18.46 33.69 9.20
C PRO A 694 -17.74 32.34 9.38
N ALA A 695 -17.82 31.69 10.54
CA ALA A 695 -17.13 30.42 10.78
C ALA A 695 -18.05 29.24 10.47
N GLN A 696 -17.87 28.62 9.30
CA GLN A 696 -18.52 27.34 9.00
C GLN A 696 -18.14 26.30 10.08
N PRO A 697 -19.09 25.59 10.68
CA PRO A 697 -18.78 24.58 11.70
C PRO A 697 -17.98 23.42 11.10
N PRO A 698 -17.06 22.79 11.85
CA PRO A 698 -16.31 21.63 11.40
C PRO A 698 -17.24 20.45 11.07
N PRO A 699 -16.85 19.51 10.20
CA PRO A 699 -17.70 18.39 9.80
C PRO A 699 -17.85 17.36 10.94
N ARG A 700 -18.88 17.56 11.77
CA ARG A 700 -19.23 16.81 12.98
C ARG A 700 -19.48 15.34 12.67
N TYR A 701 -20.32 15.03 11.66
CA TYR A 701 -20.70 13.64 11.37
C TYR A 701 -19.58 12.86 10.69
N LEU A 702 -18.83 13.49 9.77
CA LEU A 702 -17.65 12.86 9.17
C LEU A 702 -16.54 12.66 10.22
N ARG A 703 -16.43 13.56 11.21
CA ARG A 703 -15.53 13.35 12.35
C ARG A 703 -15.91 12.13 13.17
N CYS A 704 -17.19 11.91 13.47
CA CYS A 704 -17.66 10.68 14.13
C CYS A 704 -17.24 9.42 13.34
N LEU A 705 -17.46 9.43 12.01
CA LEU A 705 -17.03 8.34 11.12
C LEU A 705 -15.51 8.13 11.16
N GLY A 706 -14.72 9.19 11.07
CA GLY A 706 -13.26 9.08 11.13
C GLY A 706 -12.75 8.55 12.48
N LEU A 707 -13.36 8.95 13.60
CA LEU A 707 -13.03 8.39 14.91
C LEU A 707 -13.37 6.91 15.01
N ALA A 708 -14.49 6.47 14.45
CA ALA A 708 -14.84 5.06 14.36
C ALA A 708 -13.84 4.28 13.48
N LEU A 709 -13.41 4.86 12.35
CA LEU A 709 -12.38 4.27 11.49
C LEU A 709 -11.05 4.08 12.22
N LEU A 710 -10.64 4.98 13.14
CA LEU A 710 -9.42 4.78 13.93
C LEU A 710 -9.43 3.48 14.76
N MET A 711 -10.61 2.94 15.12
CA MET A 711 -10.74 1.64 15.79
C MET A 711 -10.64 0.44 14.84
N LEU A 712 -10.82 0.69 13.54
CA LEU A 712 -10.79 -0.27 12.44
C LEU A 712 -9.51 -0.15 11.61
N GLN A 713 -8.44 0.41 12.17
CA GLN A 713 -7.15 0.47 11.50
C GLN A 713 -6.69 -0.93 11.07
N PRO A 714 -5.93 -1.06 9.98
CA PRO A 714 -5.48 -2.37 9.51
C PRO A 714 -4.67 -3.16 10.55
N SER A 715 -3.99 -2.48 11.49
CA SER A 715 -3.29 -3.12 12.61
C SER A 715 -4.22 -3.77 13.63
N SER A 716 -5.47 -3.31 13.76
CA SER A 716 -6.48 -3.93 14.64
C SER A 716 -7.35 -4.94 13.91
N VAL A 717 -7.73 -4.66 12.65
CA VAL A 717 -8.54 -5.57 11.83
C VAL A 717 -7.90 -5.74 10.44
N PRO A 718 -6.89 -6.62 10.30
CA PRO A 718 -6.16 -6.80 9.04
C PRO A 718 -7.07 -7.18 7.86
N GLY A 719 -8.09 -8.01 8.11
CA GLY A 719 -9.08 -8.43 7.11
C GLY A 719 -9.94 -7.28 6.55
N PHE A 720 -9.93 -6.11 7.19
CA PHE A 720 -10.63 -4.91 6.72
C PHE A 720 -9.67 -3.87 6.10
N GLY A 721 -8.38 -4.19 5.91
CA GLY A 721 -7.38 -3.23 5.41
C GLY A 721 -7.71 -2.57 4.06
N TYR A 722 -8.30 -3.32 3.12
CA TYR A 722 -8.77 -2.75 1.84
C TYR A 722 -9.96 -1.82 2.01
N GLY A 723 -10.96 -2.22 2.82
CA GLY A 723 -12.13 -1.38 3.11
C GLY A 723 -11.73 -0.11 3.85
N TYR A 724 -10.72 -0.18 4.73
CA TYR A 724 -10.14 0.99 5.37
C TYR A 724 -9.54 1.97 4.36
N LEU A 725 -8.69 1.50 3.45
CA LEU A 725 -8.11 2.34 2.38
C LEU A 725 -9.19 2.93 1.46
N GLU A 726 -10.22 2.14 1.12
CA GLU A 726 -11.33 2.61 0.30
C GLU A 726 -12.12 3.72 0.98
N MET A 727 -12.39 3.61 2.28
CA MET A 727 -13.00 4.69 3.08
C MET A 727 -12.13 5.96 3.09
N LEU A 728 -10.82 5.81 3.31
CA LEU A 728 -9.88 6.93 3.34
C LEU A 728 -9.80 7.65 1.99
N SER A 729 -9.92 6.94 0.87
CA SER A 729 -9.84 7.51 -0.48
C SER A 729 -11.19 7.94 -1.05
N HIS A 730 -12.28 7.74 -0.31
CA HIS A 730 -13.63 7.96 -0.84
C HIS A 730 -13.96 9.44 -1.02
N ARG A 731 -14.59 9.78 -2.17
CA ARG A 731 -14.95 11.15 -2.57
C ARG A 731 -15.90 11.88 -1.61
N CYS A 732 -16.74 11.14 -0.88
CA CYS A 732 -17.65 11.72 0.12
C CYS A 732 -17.00 11.90 1.50
N PHE A 733 -15.77 11.41 1.68
CA PHE A 733 -15.05 11.44 2.97
C PHE A 733 -13.83 12.36 2.90
N MET A 734 -12.82 12.01 2.11
CA MET A 734 -11.54 12.73 2.09
C MET A 734 -11.67 14.19 1.65
N PRO A 735 -12.25 14.54 0.49
CA PRO A 735 -12.37 15.94 0.07
C PRO A 735 -13.13 16.79 1.08
N ARG A 736 -14.25 16.29 1.62
CA ARG A 736 -15.06 17.02 2.61
C ARG A 736 -14.31 17.26 3.92
N LEU A 737 -13.52 16.29 4.36
CA LEU A 737 -12.72 16.42 5.58
C LEU A 737 -11.54 17.38 5.36
N LEU A 738 -10.86 17.31 4.21
CA LEU A 738 -9.69 18.13 3.90
C LEU A 738 -10.03 19.57 3.48
N MET A 739 -11.22 19.80 2.92
CA MET A 739 -11.73 21.15 2.59
C MET A 739 -12.41 21.85 3.77
N ALA A 740 -12.48 21.20 4.94
CA ALA A 740 -13.04 21.81 6.14
C ALA A 740 -12.34 23.14 6.46
N PRO A 741 -13.10 24.17 6.89
CA PRO A 741 -12.57 25.51 7.14
C PRO A 741 -11.44 25.46 8.17
N GLY A 742 -10.38 26.22 7.90
CA GLY A 742 -9.20 26.30 8.79
C GLY A 742 -8.44 24.98 8.94
N GLY A 743 -8.63 23.99 8.05
CA GLY A 743 -7.96 22.70 8.14
C GLY A 743 -8.44 21.83 9.31
N ALA A 744 -9.65 22.09 9.85
CA ALA A 744 -10.16 21.42 11.05
C ALA A 744 -10.22 19.88 10.94
N GLY A 745 -10.36 19.34 9.73
CA GLY A 745 -10.36 17.90 9.48
C GLY A 745 -8.97 17.28 9.28
N TRP A 746 -7.92 18.08 9.14
CA TRP A 746 -6.58 17.61 8.82
C TRP A 746 -5.97 16.69 9.90
N PRO A 747 -6.04 17.01 11.21
CA PRO A 747 -5.45 16.15 12.23
C PRO A 747 -6.09 14.76 12.27
N LEU A 748 -7.39 14.67 11.99
CA LEU A 748 -8.09 13.40 11.93
C LEU A 748 -7.66 12.58 10.70
N PHE A 749 -7.59 13.22 9.53
CA PHE A 749 -7.15 12.54 8.32
C PHE A 749 -5.68 12.12 8.40
N GLU A 750 -4.82 12.96 8.99
CA GLU A 750 -3.44 12.61 9.32
C GLU A 750 -3.37 11.34 10.17
N ALA A 751 -4.12 11.27 11.28
CA ALA A 751 -4.13 10.10 12.15
C ALA A 751 -4.59 8.82 11.44
N LEU A 752 -5.58 8.93 10.54
CA LEU A 752 -6.06 7.82 9.71
C LEU A 752 -4.97 7.34 8.73
N LEU A 753 -4.34 8.28 8.02
CA LEU A 753 -3.27 7.97 7.08
C LEU A 753 -2.06 7.36 7.78
N ILE A 754 -1.68 7.89 8.95
CA ILE A 754 -0.62 7.34 9.81
C ILE A 754 -0.97 5.91 10.26
N GLY A 755 -2.23 5.61 10.56
CA GLY A 755 -2.68 4.25 10.89
C GLY A 755 -2.44 3.26 9.75
N LEU A 756 -2.74 3.65 8.51
CA LEU A 756 -2.45 2.84 7.32
C LEU A 756 -0.94 2.69 7.09
N LEU A 757 -0.16 3.76 7.25
CA LEU A 757 1.28 3.74 7.04
C LEU A 757 1.99 2.87 8.09
N HIS A 758 1.58 2.91 9.37
CA HIS A 758 2.12 2.05 10.42
C HIS A 758 1.92 0.56 10.12
N PHE A 759 0.78 0.19 9.52
CA PHE A 759 0.54 -1.19 9.14
C PHE A 759 1.46 -1.66 8.00
N LEU A 760 1.75 -0.78 7.04
CA LEU A 760 2.64 -1.08 5.91
C LEU A 760 4.13 -1.02 6.28
N GLU A 761 4.47 -0.24 7.30
CA GLU A 761 5.85 0.09 7.70
C GLU A 761 6.77 -1.13 7.81
N PRO A 762 6.43 -2.22 8.55
CA PRO A 762 7.33 -3.36 8.72
C PRO A 762 7.64 -4.06 7.39
N ALA A 763 6.63 -4.25 6.54
CA ALA A 763 6.76 -4.88 5.24
C ALA A 763 7.58 -4.01 4.26
N LEU A 764 7.39 -2.69 4.33
CA LEU A 764 8.17 -1.74 3.53
C LEU A 764 9.64 -1.66 3.98
N ARG A 765 9.91 -1.77 5.28
CA ARG A 765 11.28 -1.82 5.82
C ARG A 765 12.00 -3.10 5.40
N ALA A 766 11.33 -4.24 5.47
CA ALA A 766 11.89 -5.53 5.06
C ALA A 766 12.07 -5.67 3.54
N ALA A 767 11.42 -4.81 2.75
CA ALA A 767 11.30 -4.92 1.29
C ALA A 767 10.65 -6.25 0.83
N GLU A 768 9.93 -6.94 1.72
CA GLU A 768 9.23 -8.20 1.46
C GLU A 768 7.72 -7.96 1.51
N LEU A 769 7.12 -7.80 0.31
CA LEU A 769 5.70 -7.55 0.16
C LEU A 769 5.01 -8.76 -0.47
N ALA A 770 4.22 -9.47 0.34
CA ALA A 770 3.24 -10.44 -0.15
C ALA A 770 2.24 -9.76 -1.12
N GLU A 771 1.64 -10.52 -2.04
CA GLU A 771 0.75 -9.95 -3.07
C GLU A 771 -0.38 -9.08 -2.49
N PRO A 772 -1.07 -9.45 -1.38
CA PRO A 772 -2.08 -8.59 -0.78
C PRO A 772 -1.52 -7.24 -0.29
N LEU A 773 -0.35 -7.26 0.35
CA LEU A 773 0.31 -6.04 0.83
C LEU A 773 0.83 -5.18 -0.33
N ARG A 774 1.23 -5.80 -1.45
CA ARG A 774 1.62 -5.11 -2.68
C ARG A 774 0.44 -4.36 -3.32
N LEU A 775 -0.75 -4.96 -3.33
CA LEU A 775 -1.97 -4.30 -3.77
C LEU A 775 -2.34 -3.13 -2.85
N LEU A 776 -2.26 -3.33 -1.53
CA LEU A 776 -2.49 -2.28 -0.54
C LEU A 776 -1.49 -1.12 -0.72
N TYR A 777 -0.21 -1.41 -0.91
CA TYR A 777 0.84 -0.42 -1.21
C TYR A 777 0.54 0.39 -2.47
N LYS A 778 0.17 -0.28 -3.58
CA LYS A 778 -0.23 0.41 -4.82
C LYS A 778 -1.45 1.32 -4.61
N GLY A 779 -2.42 0.87 -3.82
CA GLY A 779 -3.57 1.66 -3.43
C GLY A 779 -3.18 2.89 -2.59
N THR A 780 -2.27 2.74 -1.63
CA THR A 780 -1.73 3.85 -0.84
C THR A 780 -0.96 4.85 -1.70
N LEU A 781 -0.17 4.39 -2.69
CA LEU A 781 0.49 5.27 -3.66
C LEU A 781 -0.53 6.10 -4.45
N ARG A 782 -1.64 5.50 -4.89
CA ARG A 782 -2.72 6.23 -5.57
C ARG A 782 -3.36 7.28 -4.67
N LEU A 783 -3.63 6.94 -3.41
CA LEU A 783 -4.12 7.90 -2.42
C LEU A 783 -3.15 9.08 -2.25
N LEU A 784 -1.85 8.80 -2.08
CA LEU A 784 -0.83 9.84 -1.96
C LEU A 784 -0.71 10.71 -3.23
N LEU A 785 -0.87 10.14 -4.42
CA LEU A 785 -0.91 10.88 -5.69
C LEU A 785 -2.11 11.82 -5.76
N VAL A 786 -3.29 11.37 -5.35
CA VAL A 786 -4.49 12.22 -5.29
C VAL A 786 -4.28 13.34 -4.28
N LEU A 787 -3.74 13.04 -3.09
CA LEU A 787 -3.41 14.05 -2.08
C LEU A 787 -2.39 15.07 -2.60
N LEU A 788 -1.38 14.63 -3.35
CA LEU A 788 -0.39 15.51 -3.95
C LEU A 788 -1.01 16.47 -4.99
N HIS A 789 -1.95 15.98 -5.80
CA HIS A 789 -2.59 16.80 -6.83
C HIS A 789 -3.66 17.73 -6.24
N ASP A 790 -4.56 17.21 -5.42
CA ASP A 790 -5.76 17.91 -4.96
C ASP A 790 -5.58 18.62 -3.61
N PHE A 791 -4.65 18.17 -2.77
CA PHE A 791 -4.44 18.68 -1.41
C PHE A 791 -2.95 18.80 -1.04
N PRO A 792 -2.09 19.41 -1.88
CA PRO A 792 -0.65 19.46 -1.61
C PRO A 792 -0.31 20.21 -0.31
N GLU A 793 -1.12 21.20 0.10
CA GLU A 793 -0.89 21.91 1.36
C GLU A 793 -1.02 21.00 2.59
N PHE A 794 -1.93 20.02 2.56
CA PHE A 794 -2.06 19.02 3.63
C PHE A 794 -0.78 18.20 3.76
N LEU A 795 -0.24 17.71 2.64
CA LEU A 795 1.03 16.98 2.62
C LEU A 795 2.21 17.87 3.05
N CYS A 796 2.22 19.14 2.65
CA CYS A 796 3.25 20.10 3.03
C CYS A 796 3.34 20.29 4.55
N GLU A 797 2.19 20.41 5.21
CA GLU A 797 2.08 20.72 6.64
C GLU A 797 2.35 19.49 7.51
N HIS A 798 1.96 18.29 7.07
CA HIS A 798 2.12 17.04 7.84
C HIS A 798 3.33 16.20 7.40
N GLN A 799 4.18 16.71 6.50
CA GLN A 799 5.33 15.99 5.95
C GLN A 799 6.23 15.36 7.04
N TYR A 800 6.43 16.07 8.15
CA TYR A 800 7.33 15.67 9.22
C TYR A 800 6.85 14.34 9.84
N ARG A 801 5.58 14.31 10.23
CA ARG A 801 4.93 13.16 10.87
C ARG A 801 4.77 11.99 9.92
N LEU A 802 4.41 12.26 8.66
CA LEU A 802 4.27 11.22 7.65
C LEU A 802 5.62 10.57 7.30
N CYS A 803 6.69 11.36 7.21
CA CYS A 803 8.03 10.85 6.93
C CYS A 803 8.68 10.11 8.11
N GLU A 804 8.23 10.34 9.35
CA GLU A 804 8.66 9.54 10.52
C GLU A 804 8.19 8.08 10.44
N VAL A 805 7.02 7.84 9.83
CA VAL A 805 6.42 6.51 9.70
C VAL A 805 6.87 5.79 8.45
N ILE A 806 7.19 6.51 7.36
CA ILE A 806 7.62 5.90 6.10
C ILE A 806 9.10 5.51 6.20
N PRO A 807 9.47 4.23 6.07
CA PRO A 807 10.85 3.80 6.25
C PRO A 807 11.75 4.28 5.09
N PRO A 808 13.06 4.49 5.31
CA PRO A 808 13.99 4.99 4.28
C PRO A 808 13.96 4.26 2.93
N PRO A 809 13.82 2.93 2.86
CA PRO A 809 13.72 2.21 1.58
C PRO A 809 12.48 2.57 0.75
N ALA A 810 11.41 3.09 1.35
CA ALA A 810 10.17 3.45 0.67
C ALA A 810 10.26 4.83 -0.01
N ILE A 811 11.28 4.99 -0.87
CA ILE A 811 11.69 6.27 -1.45
C ILE A 811 10.55 6.92 -2.25
N GLN A 812 9.82 6.17 -3.08
CA GLN A 812 8.74 6.72 -3.91
C GLN A 812 7.60 7.33 -3.06
N MET A 813 7.18 6.66 -1.99
CA MET A 813 6.14 7.19 -1.09
C MET A 813 6.60 8.49 -0.44
N ARG A 814 7.85 8.51 0.02
CA ARG A 814 8.44 9.69 0.62
C ARG A 814 8.55 10.84 -0.38
N ASN A 815 9.00 10.57 -1.61
CA ASN A 815 9.09 11.58 -2.66
C ASN A 815 7.72 12.20 -3.01
N LEU A 816 6.63 11.42 -3.00
CA LEU A 816 5.29 11.98 -3.20
C LEU A 816 4.94 13.04 -2.15
N ILE A 817 5.30 12.80 -0.89
CA ILE A 817 5.04 13.74 0.20
C ILE A 817 5.99 14.94 0.13
N LEU A 818 7.28 14.70 -0.07
CA LEU A 818 8.31 15.75 -0.08
C LEU A 818 8.26 16.63 -1.34
N SER A 819 7.62 16.17 -2.41
CA SER A 819 7.39 16.95 -3.63
C SER A 819 6.16 17.85 -3.54
N ALA A 820 5.37 17.78 -2.47
CA ALA A 820 4.23 18.67 -2.28
C ALA A 820 4.70 20.11 -2.01
N PHE A 821 4.01 21.09 -2.61
CA PHE A 821 4.27 22.51 -2.43
C PHE A 821 2.97 23.34 -2.51
N PRO A 822 2.91 24.55 -1.90
CA PRO A 822 1.69 25.37 -1.93
C PRO A 822 1.27 25.73 -3.36
N ARG A 823 -0.02 25.57 -3.70
CA ARG A 823 -0.52 25.77 -5.09
C ARG A 823 -0.34 27.18 -5.64
N ASN A 824 -0.28 28.18 -4.77
CA ASN A 824 -0.06 29.57 -5.15
C ASN A 824 1.42 29.91 -5.43
N MET A 825 2.34 28.97 -5.22
CA MET A 825 3.75 29.13 -5.51
C MET A 825 4.07 28.69 -6.94
N ARG A 826 4.85 29.49 -7.66
CA ARG A 826 5.42 29.11 -8.96
C ARG A 826 6.84 28.64 -8.75
N LEU A 827 7.09 27.36 -9.02
CA LEU A 827 8.44 26.80 -8.89
C LEU A 827 9.31 27.25 -10.07
N PRO A 828 10.48 27.87 -9.83
CA PRO A 828 11.47 28.08 -10.88
C PRO A 828 11.94 26.73 -11.42
N ASP A 829 12.14 26.61 -12.73
CA ASP A 829 12.70 25.38 -13.30
C ASP A 829 14.14 25.18 -12.80
N PRO A 830 14.45 24.07 -12.08
CA PRO A 830 15.80 23.76 -11.62
C PRO A 830 16.86 23.72 -12.72
N PHE A 831 16.44 23.52 -13.98
CA PHE A 831 17.35 23.43 -15.12
C PHE A 831 17.60 24.77 -15.82
N THR A 832 16.99 25.85 -15.33
CA THR A 832 17.25 27.21 -15.83
C THR A 832 18.74 27.53 -15.69
N PRO A 833 19.46 27.89 -16.78
CA PRO A 833 20.88 28.18 -16.69
C PRO A 833 21.12 29.40 -15.80
N ASN A 834 22.13 29.33 -14.93
CA ASN A 834 22.50 30.38 -13.98
C ASN A 834 21.34 30.84 -13.06
N LEU A 835 20.45 29.92 -12.67
CA LEU A 835 19.42 30.19 -11.67
C LEU A 835 20.07 30.64 -10.35
N LYS A 836 19.82 31.89 -9.97
CA LYS A 836 20.31 32.45 -8.71
C LYS A 836 19.32 32.15 -7.59
N VAL A 837 19.49 31.00 -6.95
CA VAL A 837 18.62 30.53 -5.86
C VAL A 837 18.59 31.55 -4.71
N ASP A 838 19.71 32.20 -4.40
CA ASP A 838 19.83 33.19 -3.32
C ASP A 838 19.00 34.47 -3.53
N LEU A 839 18.47 34.69 -4.74
CA LEU A 839 17.63 35.85 -5.07
C LEU A 839 16.13 35.55 -4.96
N LEU A 840 15.75 34.30 -4.69
CA LEU A 840 14.35 33.93 -4.59
C LEU A 840 13.76 34.44 -3.27
N PRO A 841 12.69 35.25 -3.28
CA PRO A 841 12.13 35.81 -2.05
C PRO A 841 11.58 34.72 -1.09
N GLU A 842 11.16 33.58 -1.64
CA GLU A 842 10.59 32.47 -0.87
C GLU A 842 11.58 31.84 0.11
N ILE A 843 12.89 31.93 -0.14
CA ILE A 843 13.92 31.33 0.74
C ILE A 843 14.06 32.06 2.07
N ALA A 844 13.49 33.24 2.23
CA ALA A 844 13.50 33.93 3.52
C ALA A 844 12.44 33.36 4.49
N ALA A 845 11.39 32.72 3.97
CA ALA A 845 10.25 32.26 4.76
C ALA A 845 10.39 30.78 5.16
N PRO A 846 10.12 30.42 6.43
CA PRO A 846 10.09 29.02 6.85
C PRO A 846 8.93 28.27 6.17
N PRO A 847 9.05 26.95 5.96
CA PRO A 847 7.96 26.18 5.41
C PRO A 847 6.79 26.08 6.41
N ARG A 848 5.60 25.74 5.89
CA ARG A 848 4.43 25.47 6.73
C ARG A 848 4.58 24.13 7.48
N GLY A 849 3.98 24.03 8.66
CA GLY A 849 3.94 22.79 9.44
C GLY A 849 5.22 22.40 10.16
N VAL A 850 6.13 23.34 10.41
CA VAL A 850 7.32 23.09 11.23
C VAL A 850 6.87 22.88 12.69
N PRO A 851 7.17 21.72 13.31
CA PRO A 851 6.87 21.51 14.72
C PRO A 851 7.64 22.51 15.59
N PRO A 852 7.05 23.00 16.69
CA PRO A 852 7.75 23.92 17.58
C PRO A 852 8.92 23.20 18.26
N ALA A 853 10.02 23.93 18.50
CA ALA A 853 11.30 23.35 18.91
C ALA A 853 11.23 22.57 20.23
N ASP A 854 10.35 22.97 21.15
CA ASP A 854 10.09 22.31 22.44
C ASP A 854 9.49 20.89 22.30
N LYS A 855 8.93 20.57 21.14
CA LYS A 855 8.33 19.26 20.83
C LYS A 855 9.21 18.36 19.97
N LEU A 856 10.36 18.85 19.49
CA LEU A 856 11.24 18.09 18.59
C LEU A 856 12.11 17.07 19.34
N LEU A 857 12.53 17.39 20.57
CA LEU A 857 13.42 16.55 21.37
C LEU A 857 12.96 16.43 22.83
N PRO A 858 13.22 15.29 23.50
CA PRO A 858 13.14 15.20 24.96
C PRO A 858 14.01 16.24 25.65
N ARG A 859 13.57 16.76 26.81
CA ARG A 859 14.26 17.86 27.51
C ARG A 859 15.73 17.58 27.81
N PRO A 860 16.14 16.37 28.27
CA PRO A 860 17.56 16.10 28.54
C PRO A 860 18.40 16.06 27.27
N LEU A 861 17.84 15.55 26.17
CA LEU A 861 18.50 15.57 24.87
C LEU A 861 18.65 17.00 24.34
N ALA A 862 17.59 17.80 24.44
CA ALA A 862 17.61 19.21 24.06
C ALA A 862 18.67 20.00 24.85
N ALA A 863 18.70 19.84 26.19
CA ALA A 863 19.68 20.50 27.04
C ALA A 863 21.14 20.09 26.70
N LEU A 864 21.37 18.81 26.38
CA LEU A 864 22.67 18.34 25.92
C LEU A 864 23.06 19.00 24.60
N VAL A 865 22.15 19.05 23.62
CA VAL A 865 22.38 19.70 22.33
C VAL A 865 22.66 21.19 22.50
N ASP A 866 21.90 21.90 23.34
CA ASP A 866 22.13 23.32 23.65
C ASP A 866 23.54 23.55 24.24
N SER A 867 23.97 22.67 25.15
CA SER A 867 25.31 22.73 25.73
C SER A 867 26.42 22.51 24.68
N LEU A 868 26.21 21.59 23.74
CA LEU A 868 27.15 21.32 22.65
C LEU A 868 27.20 22.49 21.65
N LEU A 869 26.06 23.11 21.35
CA LEU A 869 25.98 24.31 20.52
C LEU A 869 26.71 25.50 21.17
N GLN A 870 26.57 25.67 22.49
CA GLN A 870 27.32 26.69 23.23
C GLN A 870 28.84 26.44 23.20
N GLN A 871 29.27 25.18 23.36
CA GLN A 871 30.68 24.79 23.25
C GLN A 871 31.24 25.07 21.85
N ALA A 872 30.47 24.77 20.80
CA ALA A 872 30.84 25.04 19.42
C ALA A 872 30.90 26.55 19.10
N GLY A 873 30.03 27.35 19.72
CA GLY A 873 30.04 28.82 19.61
C GLY A 873 31.22 29.49 20.31
N ALA A 874 31.60 29.02 21.50
CA ALA A 874 32.79 29.52 22.20
C ALA A 874 34.08 29.28 21.40
N ALA A 875 34.16 28.16 20.67
CA ALA A 875 35.28 27.81 19.81
C ALA A 875 35.44 28.74 18.57
N GLY A 876 34.36 29.40 18.13
CA GLY A 876 34.33 30.25 16.94
C GLY A 876 34.52 31.76 17.17
N GLY A 877 34.54 32.21 18.43
CA GLY A 877 34.38 33.63 18.80
C GLY A 877 35.57 34.59 18.54
N ASN A 878 36.76 34.12 18.15
CA ASN A 878 37.97 34.97 18.08
C ASN A 878 38.72 34.87 16.75
N ALA A 879 38.08 35.25 15.63
CA ALA A 879 38.76 35.36 14.34
C ALA A 879 39.41 36.76 14.09
N ALA A 880 39.17 37.75 14.97
CA ALA A 880 39.60 39.14 14.75
C ALA A 880 40.89 39.58 15.48
N SER A 881 41.47 38.74 16.36
CA SER A 881 42.72 39.07 17.06
C SER A 881 43.77 37.99 16.77
N GLY A 882 44.84 38.37 16.08
CA GLY A 882 45.94 37.50 15.62
C GLY A 882 46.82 36.92 16.72
N ALA A 883 46.25 36.33 17.77
CA ALA A 883 46.95 35.60 18.82
C ALA A 883 47.03 34.09 18.48
N PRO A 884 48.11 33.39 18.86
CA PRO A 884 48.29 31.97 18.56
C PRO A 884 47.20 31.12 19.23
N ARG A 885 46.56 30.27 18.43
CA ARG A 885 45.50 29.33 18.84
C ARG A 885 45.99 28.38 19.93
N THR A 886 45.41 28.45 21.12
CA THR A 886 45.57 27.41 22.14
C THR A 886 44.59 26.25 21.87
N PRO A 887 44.92 24.97 22.15
CA PRO A 887 44.21 23.81 21.58
C PRO A 887 42.95 23.37 22.35
N ARG A 888 42.27 24.25 23.10
CA ARG A 888 41.46 23.80 24.26
C ARG A 888 39.97 24.16 24.33
N GLN A 889 39.29 24.45 23.22
CA GLN A 889 37.82 24.54 23.19
C GLN A 889 37.26 23.72 22.03
N GLN A 890 37.37 22.40 22.13
CA GLN A 890 36.74 21.46 21.20
C GLN A 890 35.44 20.95 21.82
N ILE A 891 34.41 20.71 20.99
CA ILE A 891 33.19 20.02 21.39
C ILE A 891 33.58 18.77 22.18
N SER A 892 33.07 18.64 23.40
CA SER A 892 33.51 17.59 24.31
C SER A 892 33.20 16.19 23.74
N PRO A 893 34.21 15.32 23.53
CA PRO A 893 34.02 14.02 22.89
C PRO A 893 33.12 13.10 23.73
N ALA A 894 33.19 13.21 25.06
CA ALA A 894 32.33 12.48 25.99
C ALA A 894 30.85 12.87 25.85
N ALA A 895 30.55 14.17 25.75
CA ALA A 895 29.16 14.64 25.58
C ALA A 895 28.62 14.30 24.17
N LEU A 896 29.48 14.28 23.15
CA LEU A 896 29.12 13.83 21.81
C LEU A 896 28.83 12.32 21.77
N GLN A 897 29.62 11.51 22.48
CA GLN A 897 29.34 10.07 22.65
C GLN A 897 28.06 9.83 23.45
N GLN A 898 27.81 10.63 24.49
CA GLN A 898 26.55 10.61 25.23
C GLN A 898 25.37 10.94 24.31
N LEU A 899 25.50 11.96 23.45
CA LEU A 899 24.48 12.30 22.45
C LEU A 899 24.22 11.11 21.51
N VAL A 900 25.26 10.50 20.95
CA VAL A 900 25.13 9.32 20.08
C VAL A 900 24.45 8.15 20.82
N GLY A 901 24.80 7.91 22.08
CA GLY A 901 24.15 6.90 22.92
C GLY A 901 22.67 7.18 23.17
N MET A 902 22.27 8.45 23.31
CA MET A 902 20.85 8.83 23.46
C MET A 902 20.06 8.77 22.14
N LEU A 903 20.73 8.85 20.99
CA LEU A 903 20.12 8.72 19.66
C LEU A 903 19.91 7.27 19.24
N GLN A 904 20.62 6.33 19.87
CA GLN A 904 20.37 4.92 19.71
C GLN A 904 19.01 4.58 20.30
N SER A 905 18.26 3.72 19.59
CA SER A 905 17.03 3.15 20.09
C SER A 905 17.36 2.47 21.43
N GLY A 906 16.92 3.05 22.56
CA GLY A 906 17.47 2.77 23.89
C GLY A 906 17.77 1.29 24.13
N GLY A 907 18.96 1.02 24.69
CA GLY A 907 19.32 -0.29 25.18
C GLY A 907 18.26 -0.82 26.15
N SER A 908 17.45 -1.75 25.65
CA SER A 908 16.90 -2.86 26.41
C SER A 908 17.24 -4.11 25.61
N ASP A 909 17.91 -5.04 26.27
CA ASP A 909 18.16 -6.43 25.87
C ASP A 909 19.45 -6.71 25.08
N GLY A 910 20.55 -6.73 25.83
CA GLY A 910 21.55 -7.77 25.63
C GLY A 910 20.97 -9.13 26.00
N ALA A 911 20.10 -9.69 25.16
CA ALA A 911 19.73 -11.12 25.09
C ALA A 911 18.64 -11.32 24.02
N THR A 912 18.91 -10.94 22.78
CA THR A 912 18.21 -11.46 21.59
C THR A 912 19.02 -11.10 20.33
N GLN A 913 20.27 -11.57 20.30
CA GLN A 913 21.01 -11.78 19.06
C GLN A 913 20.85 -13.27 18.77
N GLN A 914 19.90 -13.70 17.95
CA GLN A 914 20.01 -13.63 16.50
C GLN A 914 18.61 -13.91 15.87
N GLN A 915 18.50 -13.83 14.54
CA GLN A 915 17.32 -13.81 13.64
C GLN A 915 16.44 -12.55 13.65
N GLN A 916 16.65 -11.68 12.66
CA GLN A 916 16.15 -11.84 11.29
C GLN A 916 17.09 -11.06 10.35
N GLY A 917 17.30 -11.55 9.13
CA GLY A 917 18.24 -11.01 8.14
C GLY A 917 17.89 -9.64 7.54
N ALA A 918 17.11 -8.80 8.24
CA ALA A 918 16.90 -7.40 7.91
C ALA A 918 17.54 -6.54 9.01
N ALA A 919 18.52 -5.71 8.63
CA ALA A 919 19.31 -4.89 9.56
C ALA A 919 18.45 -4.22 10.64
N GLN A 920 18.63 -4.67 11.89
CA GLN A 920 17.95 -4.12 13.05
C GLN A 920 18.34 -2.64 13.18
N GLN A 921 17.38 -1.73 13.01
CA GLN A 921 17.66 -0.29 12.96
C GLN A 921 18.13 0.21 14.34
N ARG A 922 19.42 0.48 14.48
CA ARG A 922 20.09 0.81 15.75
C ARG A 922 19.79 2.22 16.25
N TYR A 923 19.40 3.10 15.33
CA TYR A 923 19.10 4.50 15.64
C TYR A 923 17.61 4.81 15.51
N SER A 924 17.14 5.70 16.37
CA SER A 924 15.77 6.21 16.29
C SER A 924 15.65 7.25 15.19
N THR A 925 14.97 6.89 14.09
CA THR A 925 14.71 7.81 12.97
C THR A 925 13.95 9.07 13.41
N PRO A 926 12.91 9.00 14.28
CA PRO A 926 12.24 10.19 14.80
C PRO A 926 13.17 11.12 15.60
N LEU A 927 14.03 10.57 16.45
CA LEU A 927 14.98 11.40 17.22
C LEU A 927 16.02 12.06 16.33
N LEU A 928 16.52 11.37 15.30
CA LEU A 928 17.44 11.96 14.32
C LEU A 928 16.77 13.06 13.50
N ALA A 929 15.51 12.85 13.07
CA ALA A 929 14.72 13.86 12.37
C ALA A 929 14.48 15.11 13.25
N GLY A 930 14.08 14.89 14.51
CA GLY A 930 13.89 15.95 15.49
C GLY A 930 15.20 16.70 15.78
N LEU A 931 16.33 15.99 15.92
CA LEU A 931 17.64 16.57 16.17
C LEU A 931 18.05 17.53 15.05
N VAL A 932 17.91 17.10 13.80
CA VAL A 932 18.26 17.91 12.62
C VAL A 932 17.46 19.21 12.59
N LEU A 933 16.14 19.14 12.83
CA LEU A 933 15.30 20.33 12.87
C LEU A 933 15.57 21.20 14.11
N TYR A 934 15.88 20.61 15.25
CA TYR A 934 16.19 21.35 16.48
C TYR A 934 17.49 22.15 16.35
N ILE A 935 18.54 21.53 15.79
CA ILE A 935 19.81 22.22 15.49
C ILE A 935 19.58 23.38 14.52
N ALA A 936 18.76 23.17 13.47
CA ALA A 936 18.44 24.24 12.53
C ALA A 936 17.62 25.37 13.18
N ALA A 937 16.67 25.06 14.05
CA ALA A 937 15.89 26.06 14.79
C ALA A 937 16.79 26.94 15.67
N ALA A 938 17.77 26.34 16.35
CA ALA A 938 18.77 27.07 17.14
C ALA A 938 19.68 27.95 16.27
N ALA A 939 19.93 27.54 15.02
CA ALA A 939 20.75 28.28 14.06
C ALA A 939 20.00 29.43 13.36
N GLN A 940 18.68 29.55 13.54
CA GLN A 940 17.79 30.48 12.83
C GLN A 940 17.95 30.39 11.30
N PRO A 941 17.20 29.52 10.61
CA PRO A 941 17.43 29.18 9.20
C PRO A 941 16.89 30.27 8.26
N HIS A 942 17.33 31.52 8.41
CA HIS A 942 16.94 32.69 7.59
C HIS A 942 18.01 33.08 6.56
N GLY A 943 19.06 32.26 6.40
CA GLY A 943 20.14 32.49 5.46
C GLY A 943 21.08 31.28 5.31
N PRO A 944 22.11 31.38 4.45
CA PRO A 944 23.05 30.30 4.21
C PRO A 944 23.87 29.99 5.47
N VAL A 945 24.18 28.72 5.67
CA VAL A 945 25.04 28.29 6.78
C VAL A 945 26.46 28.78 6.57
N LEU A 946 26.95 29.58 7.51
CA LEU A 946 28.34 30.02 7.49
C LEU A 946 29.28 28.86 7.88
N PRO A 947 30.37 28.63 7.11
CA PRO A 947 31.44 27.73 7.48
C PRO A 947 31.95 28.05 8.89
N GLY A 948 31.98 27.05 9.77
CA GLY A 948 32.38 27.22 11.16
C GLY A 948 31.29 27.73 12.12
N SER A 949 30.03 27.88 11.69
CA SER A 949 28.92 28.14 12.63
C SER A 949 28.75 27.00 13.66
N PRO A 950 28.21 27.25 14.86
CA PRO A 950 28.07 26.24 15.90
C PRO A 950 27.28 25.01 15.47
N ALA A 951 26.19 25.25 14.71
CA ALA A 951 25.35 24.20 14.14
C ALA A 951 26.11 23.37 13.10
N MET A 952 26.88 24.00 12.21
CA MET A 952 27.67 23.30 11.21
C MET A 952 28.80 22.47 11.84
N GLN A 953 29.48 23.01 12.85
CA GLN A 953 30.50 22.27 13.59
C GLN A 953 29.90 21.03 14.28
N LEU A 954 28.74 21.17 14.93
CA LEU A 954 28.07 20.04 15.59
C LEU A 954 27.64 18.98 14.56
N LEU A 955 27.01 19.37 13.45
CA LEU A 955 26.61 18.46 12.38
C LEU A 955 27.82 17.76 11.74
N GLY A 956 28.90 18.49 11.46
CA GLY A 956 30.14 17.92 10.94
C GLY A 956 30.74 16.87 11.88
N ARG A 957 30.81 17.18 13.19
CA ARG A 957 31.26 16.21 14.20
C ARG A 957 30.35 14.98 14.30
N LEU A 958 29.03 15.17 14.25
CA LEU A 958 28.07 14.07 14.27
C LEU A 958 28.25 13.14 13.06
N VAL A 959 28.42 13.70 11.86
CA VAL A 959 28.67 12.92 10.64
C VAL A 959 29.96 12.10 10.77
N SER A 960 31.02 12.66 11.36
CA SER A 960 32.28 11.92 11.58
C SER A 960 32.21 10.84 12.65
N VAL A 961 31.43 11.04 13.72
CA VAL A 961 31.35 10.11 14.86
C VAL A 961 30.28 9.03 14.67
N LEU A 962 29.20 9.33 13.95
CA LEU A 962 28.21 8.33 13.59
C LEU A 962 28.82 7.32 12.61
N ASP A 963 28.42 6.08 12.83
CA ASP A 963 28.77 4.98 11.96
C ASP A 963 27.94 5.02 10.66
N PRO A 964 28.17 4.11 9.69
CA PRO A 964 27.54 4.20 8.38
C PRO A 964 26.00 4.24 8.41
N GLU A 965 25.37 3.52 9.32
CA GLU A 965 23.91 3.49 9.46
C GLU A 965 23.36 4.79 10.07
N GLY A 966 23.93 5.24 11.20
CA GLY A 966 23.50 6.48 11.84
C GLY A 966 23.74 7.69 10.94
N ARG A 967 24.86 7.70 10.21
CA ARG A 967 25.19 8.73 9.22
C ARG A 967 24.18 8.73 8.06
N TYR A 968 23.84 7.57 7.52
CA TYR A 968 22.83 7.45 6.46
C TYR A 968 21.45 7.97 6.90
N LEU A 969 21.02 7.66 8.12
CA LEU A 969 19.74 8.12 8.67
C LEU A 969 19.75 9.64 8.96
N LEU A 970 20.85 10.17 9.51
CA LEU A 970 21.03 11.61 9.73
C LEU A 970 20.99 12.38 8.40
N LEU A 971 21.71 11.92 7.38
CA LEU A 971 21.72 12.52 6.05
C LEU A 971 20.34 12.43 5.38
N ASN A 972 19.61 11.33 5.59
CA ASN A 972 18.21 11.22 5.15
C ASN A 972 17.30 12.25 5.83
N ALA A 973 17.49 12.50 7.13
CA ALA A 973 16.73 13.52 7.87
C ALA A 973 17.00 14.93 7.35
N VAL A 974 18.26 15.24 6.99
CA VAL A 974 18.64 16.48 6.31
C VAL A 974 18.00 16.57 4.92
N ALA A 975 18.12 15.51 4.11
CA ALA A 975 17.58 15.46 2.76
C ALA A 975 16.03 15.56 2.72
N ASN A 976 15.32 15.16 3.78
CA ASN A 976 13.87 15.35 3.91
C ASN A 976 13.46 16.83 3.90
N GLN A 977 14.37 17.74 4.21
CA GLN A 977 14.08 19.18 4.22
C GLN A 977 14.30 19.85 2.87
N LEU A 978 14.82 19.13 1.86
CA LEU A 978 15.04 19.62 0.50
C LEU A 978 13.74 19.53 -0.32
N ARG A 979 12.81 20.47 -0.11
CA ARG A 979 11.44 20.44 -0.68
C ARG A 979 11.26 21.57 -1.71
N TYR A 980 10.23 22.38 -1.59
CA TYR A 980 10.02 23.57 -2.42
C TYR A 980 10.87 24.77 -1.94
N PRO A 981 11.00 25.87 -2.69
CA PRO A 981 11.71 27.08 -2.23
C PRO A 981 11.18 27.57 -0.87
N ASN A 982 11.99 27.44 0.17
CA ASN A 982 11.74 27.93 1.52
C ASN A 982 13.07 27.99 2.28
N SER A 983 13.06 28.61 3.46
CA SER A 983 14.26 28.87 4.23
C SER A 983 14.95 27.61 4.76
N HIS A 984 14.20 26.57 5.11
CA HIS A 984 14.78 25.28 5.49
C HIS A 984 15.44 24.60 4.29
N THR A 985 14.79 24.60 3.13
CA THR A 985 15.35 24.00 1.90
C THR A 985 16.65 24.68 1.49
N HIS A 986 16.72 26.01 1.56
CA HIS A 986 17.97 26.75 1.32
C HIS A 986 19.05 26.42 2.36
N TYR A 987 18.69 26.47 3.66
CA TYR A 987 19.59 26.15 4.77
C TYR A 987 20.18 24.74 4.65
N PHE A 988 19.34 23.72 4.48
CA PHE A 988 19.78 22.32 4.42
C PHE A 988 20.47 21.96 3.10
N SER A 989 20.18 22.66 2.01
CA SER A 989 20.98 22.58 0.78
C SER A 989 22.41 23.03 1.05
N CYS A 990 22.59 24.20 1.68
CA CYS A 990 23.90 24.69 2.09
C CYS A 990 24.61 23.74 3.07
N VAL A 991 23.89 23.15 4.04
CA VAL A 991 24.45 22.17 4.98
C VAL A 991 25.05 20.98 4.25
N LEU A 992 24.32 20.35 3.32
CA LEU A 992 24.83 19.18 2.61
C LEU A 992 26.05 19.51 1.74
N LEU A 993 26.00 20.64 1.03
CA LEU A 993 27.12 21.10 0.21
C LEU A 993 28.35 21.45 1.06
N ALA A 994 28.13 22.07 2.22
CA ALA A 994 29.20 22.37 3.18
C ALA A 994 29.80 21.08 3.74
N LEU A 995 28.98 20.11 4.17
CA LEU A 995 29.44 18.81 4.68
C LEU A 995 30.25 18.04 3.63
N PHE A 996 29.86 18.11 2.36
CA PHE A 996 30.61 17.51 1.25
C PHE A 996 31.99 18.18 1.07
N SER A 997 32.04 19.51 1.11
CA SER A 997 33.28 20.28 0.91
C SER A 997 34.24 20.24 2.09
N GLU A 998 33.74 20.24 3.32
CA GLU A 998 34.52 20.29 4.57
C GLU A 998 34.91 18.90 5.07
N ALA A 999 34.38 17.82 4.48
CA ALA A 999 34.80 16.47 4.79
C ALA A 999 36.34 16.35 4.68
N PRO A 1000 37.01 15.61 5.58
CA PRO A 1000 38.45 15.45 5.48
C PRO A 1000 38.86 14.75 4.16
N ARG A 1001 40.13 14.89 3.75
CA ARG A 1001 40.66 14.27 2.53
C ARG A 1001 41.13 12.82 2.74
N ASP A 1002 40.78 12.24 3.88
CA ASP A 1002 41.08 10.86 4.24
C ASP A 1002 39.98 9.91 3.77
N ALA A 1003 40.18 8.60 3.97
CA ALA A 1003 39.20 7.58 3.61
C ALA A 1003 37.83 7.80 4.27
N GLY A 1004 37.81 8.25 5.53
CA GLY A 1004 36.58 8.56 6.24
C GLY A 1004 35.80 9.71 5.61
N GLY A 1005 36.47 10.76 5.13
CA GLY A 1005 35.84 11.84 4.40
C GLY A 1005 35.31 11.44 3.02
N GLU A 1006 36.00 10.55 2.29
CA GLU A 1006 35.49 9.99 1.03
C GLU A 1006 34.21 9.16 1.25
N GLU A 1007 34.12 8.39 2.34
CA GLU A 1007 32.89 7.69 2.70
C GLU A 1007 31.72 8.65 2.96
N VAL A 1008 31.97 9.78 3.64
CA VAL A 1008 30.96 10.82 3.86
C VAL A 1008 30.46 11.39 2.52
N ARG A 1009 31.36 11.75 1.60
CA ARG A 1009 31.01 12.25 0.27
C ARG A 1009 30.19 11.23 -0.53
N ALA A 1010 30.61 9.96 -0.50
CA ALA A 1010 29.91 8.86 -1.16
C ALA A 1010 28.50 8.67 -0.57
N GLN A 1011 28.33 8.73 0.76
CA GLN A 1011 27.03 8.60 1.39
C GLN A 1011 26.09 9.78 1.11
N ILE A 1012 26.59 11.03 1.16
CA ILE A 1012 25.80 12.21 0.76
C ILE A 1012 25.29 12.03 -0.67
N THR A 1013 26.18 11.63 -1.57
CA THR A 1013 25.84 11.39 -2.97
C THR A 1013 24.80 10.28 -3.12
N ARG A 1014 24.96 9.16 -2.39
CA ARG A 1014 24.01 8.04 -2.39
C ARG A 1014 22.61 8.48 -1.95
N VAL A 1015 22.50 9.23 -0.84
CA VAL A 1015 21.19 9.71 -0.32
C VAL A 1015 20.49 10.64 -1.31
N LEU A 1016 21.24 11.49 -2.02
CA LEU A 1016 20.66 12.34 -3.05
C LEU A 1016 20.25 11.53 -4.29
N LEU A 1017 21.11 10.62 -4.72
CA LEU A 1017 20.94 9.85 -5.95
C LEU A 1017 19.81 8.83 -5.86
N GLU A 1018 19.70 8.09 -4.76
CA GLU A 1018 18.63 7.09 -4.55
C GLU A 1018 17.23 7.73 -4.63
N ARG A 1019 17.12 9.01 -4.26
CA ARG A 1019 15.90 9.81 -4.36
C ARG A 1019 15.62 10.35 -5.77
N LEU A 1020 16.61 10.36 -6.66
CA LEU A 1020 16.47 10.83 -8.05
C LEU A 1020 16.26 9.70 -9.06
N ILE A 1021 16.73 8.48 -8.77
CA ILE A 1021 16.60 7.32 -9.67
C ILE A 1021 15.18 6.72 -9.69
N VAL A 1022 14.34 7.10 -8.74
CA VAL A 1022 12.94 6.66 -8.70
C VAL A 1022 12.07 7.48 -9.67
N ASN A 1023 10.89 6.95 -9.97
CA ASN A 1023 9.88 7.64 -10.77
C ASN A 1023 9.52 9.01 -10.17
N ARG A 1024 9.20 9.96 -11.05
CA ARG A 1024 8.66 11.28 -10.69
C ARG A 1024 7.42 11.13 -9.79
N PRO A 1025 7.15 12.10 -8.89
CA PRO A 1025 7.79 13.41 -8.77
C PRO A 1025 9.09 13.39 -7.95
N HIS A 1026 9.91 14.44 -8.16
CA HIS A 1026 11.13 14.70 -7.39
C HIS A 1026 11.02 16.05 -6.66
N PRO A 1027 11.45 16.15 -5.39
CA PRO A 1027 11.45 17.43 -4.69
C PRO A 1027 12.36 18.47 -5.36
N TRP A 1028 11.91 19.72 -5.43
CA TRP A 1028 12.63 20.80 -6.12
C TRP A 1028 14.04 21.05 -5.56
N GLY A 1029 14.15 21.17 -4.24
CA GLY A 1029 15.40 21.44 -3.54
C GLY A 1029 16.39 20.28 -3.61
N LEU A 1030 15.89 19.05 -3.76
CA LEU A 1030 16.72 17.88 -4.00
C LEU A 1030 17.43 18.00 -5.35
N LEU A 1031 16.70 18.36 -6.41
CA LEU A 1031 17.26 18.60 -7.74
C LEU A 1031 18.25 19.76 -7.71
N ILE A 1032 17.90 20.90 -7.11
CA ILE A 1032 18.78 22.06 -6.99
C ILE A 1032 20.11 21.71 -6.31
N THR A 1033 20.04 21.02 -5.17
CA THR A 1033 21.24 20.62 -4.41
C THR A 1033 22.11 19.68 -5.20
N PHE A 1034 21.51 18.69 -5.90
CA PHE A 1034 22.26 17.74 -6.72
C PHE A 1034 22.88 18.40 -7.95
N ILE A 1035 22.16 19.31 -8.62
CA ILE A 1035 22.66 20.07 -9.77
C ILE A 1035 23.86 20.94 -9.36
N GLU A 1036 23.77 21.64 -8.23
CA GLU A 1036 24.86 22.47 -7.71
C GLU A 1036 26.11 21.62 -7.41
N LEU A 1037 25.91 20.46 -6.77
CA LEU A 1037 26.99 19.53 -6.43
C LEU A 1037 27.76 19.05 -7.67
N ILE A 1038 27.07 18.73 -8.76
CA ILE A 1038 27.72 18.17 -9.97
C ILE A 1038 28.22 19.24 -10.95
N LYS A 1039 27.67 20.46 -10.94
CA LYS A 1039 28.06 21.55 -11.86
C LYS A 1039 29.15 22.44 -11.31
N ASN A 1040 29.15 22.72 -10.01
CA ASN A 1040 30.08 23.67 -9.44
C ASN A 1040 31.48 23.02 -9.30
N PRO A 1041 32.51 23.50 -10.01
CA PRO A 1041 33.83 22.89 -10.01
C PRO A 1041 34.50 22.92 -8.64
N ARG A 1042 34.04 23.77 -7.72
CA ARG A 1042 34.54 23.85 -6.33
C ARG A 1042 34.45 22.50 -5.59
N TYR A 1043 33.48 21.66 -5.93
CA TYR A 1043 33.28 20.38 -5.25
C TYR A 1043 34.09 19.23 -5.86
N CYS A 1044 34.75 19.44 -7.01
CA CYS A 1044 35.54 18.39 -7.69
C CYS A 1044 34.79 17.04 -7.84
N PHE A 1045 33.45 17.07 -7.96
CA PHE A 1045 32.60 15.89 -7.86
C PHE A 1045 33.07 14.71 -8.73
N TRP A 1046 33.35 14.98 -10.01
CA TRP A 1046 33.78 14.00 -11.01
C TRP A 1046 35.23 13.48 -10.86
N GLN A 1047 36.00 14.06 -9.93
CA GLN A 1047 37.37 13.63 -9.62
C GLN A 1047 37.40 12.58 -8.49
N HIS A 1048 36.30 12.39 -7.75
CA HIS A 1048 36.23 11.41 -6.67
C HIS A 1048 36.08 9.98 -7.20
N GLY A 1049 36.84 9.04 -6.62
CA GLY A 1049 36.88 7.64 -7.08
C GLY A 1049 35.54 6.90 -7.02
N PHE A 1050 34.64 7.25 -6.10
CA PHE A 1050 33.32 6.63 -5.99
C PHE A 1050 32.39 6.95 -7.17
N THR A 1051 32.69 7.97 -7.97
CA THR A 1051 31.90 8.29 -9.19
C THR A 1051 32.20 7.33 -10.35
N ARG A 1052 33.36 6.66 -10.32
CA ARG A 1052 33.84 5.72 -11.35
C ARG A 1052 34.15 4.33 -10.79
N CYS A 1053 33.61 4.00 -9.62
CA CYS A 1053 33.88 2.73 -8.95
C CYS A 1053 33.26 1.52 -9.68
N ALA A 1054 32.22 1.74 -10.48
CA ALA A 1054 31.64 0.75 -11.36
C ALA A 1054 31.09 1.42 -12.64
N PRO A 1055 31.19 0.77 -13.82
CA PRO A 1055 30.71 1.33 -15.08
C PRO A 1055 29.19 1.59 -15.07
N GLU A 1056 28.43 0.85 -14.26
CA GLU A 1056 26.99 1.05 -14.08
C GLU A 1056 26.69 2.33 -13.29
N ILE A 1057 27.46 2.62 -12.24
CA ILE A 1057 27.34 3.82 -11.41
C ILE A 1057 27.72 5.07 -12.23
N GLU A 1058 28.78 4.98 -13.03
CA GLU A 1058 29.21 6.05 -13.93
C GLU A 1058 28.12 6.38 -14.97
N ARG A 1059 27.57 5.36 -15.65
CA ARG A 1059 26.42 5.55 -16.58
C ARG A 1059 25.20 6.13 -15.89
N LEU A 1060 24.95 5.76 -14.64
CA LEU A 1060 23.82 6.27 -13.87
C LEU A 1060 24.02 7.75 -13.53
N PHE A 1061 25.21 8.16 -13.11
CA PHE A 1061 25.54 9.58 -12.93
C PHE A 1061 25.46 10.36 -14.24
N GLU A 1062 25.97 9.81 -15.36
CA GLU A 1062 25.85 10.43 -16.67
C GLU A 1062 24.40 10.58 -17.14
N SER A 1063 23.55 9.58 -16.86
CA SER A 1063 22.13 9.60 -17.22
C SER A 1063 21.38 10.66 -16.42
N VAL A 1064 21.58 10.70 -15.11
CA VAL A 1064 21.00 11.74 -14.24
C VAL A 1064 21.56 13.11 -14.63
N ALA A 1065 22.86 13.24 -14.89
CA ALA A 1065 23.48 14.47 -15.34
C ALA A 1065 22.94 14.91 -16.71
N ARG A 1066 22.73 14.02 -17.68
CA ARG A 1066 22.08 14.34 -18.97
C ARG A 1066 20.64 14.81 -18.80
N SER A 1067 19.88 14.12 -17.95
CA SER A 1067 18.53 14.52 -17.56
C SER A 1067 18.51 15.90 -16.90
N CYS A 1068 19.56 16.21 -16.12
CA CYS A 1068 19.69 17.44 -15.36
C CYS A 1068 20.43 18.60 -16.06
N MET A 1069 21.10 18.37 -17.20
CA MET A 1069 21.95 19.38 -17.86
C MET A 1069 21.46 19.81 -19.25
N GLY A 1070 20.45 19.14 -19.82
CA GLY A 1070 19.90 19.50 -21.14
C GLY A 1070 20.85 19.19 -22.30
N VAL A 1071 20.27 18.92 -23.48
CA VAL A 1071 20.96 18.34 -24.65
C VAL A 1071 22.01 19.28 -25.29
N GLN A 1072 22.06 20.57 -24.95
CA GLN A 1072 22.96 21.53 -25.62
C GLN A 1072 24.29 21.84 -24.90
N GLY A 1073 24.58 21.26 -23.73
CA GLY A 1073 25.85 21.50 -23.03
C GLY A 1073 26.77 20.28 -22.84
N GLY A 1074 26.21 19.06 -22.95
CA GLY A 1074 26.87 17.84 -22.46
C GLY A 1074 28.12 17.41 -23.24
N ALA A 1075 28.13 17.55 -24.57
CA ALA A 1075 29.25 17.05 -25.39
C ALA A 1075 30.49 17.95 -25.33
N ALA A 1076 30.31 19.27 -25.19
CA ALA A 1076 31.41 20.23 -25.17
C ALA A 1076 32.00 20.46 -23.77
N ALA A 1077 31.19 20.31 -22.71
CA ALA A 1077 31.64 20.51 -21.32
C ALA A 1077 32.26 19.24 -20.72
N ALA A 1078 31.73 18.04 -21.02
CA ALA A 1078 32.29 16.79 -20.52
C ALA A 1078 33.66 16.49 -21.15
N GLY A 1079 33.84 16.78 -22.44
CA GLY A 1079 35.15 16.67 -23.11
C GLY A 1079 36.19 17.66 -22.58
N LYS A 1080 35.80 18.94 -22.38
CA LYS A 1080 36.73 19.97 -21.88
C LYS A 1080 37.09 19.85 -20.39
N LEU A 1081 36.24 19.22 -19.58
CA LEU A 1081 36.53 18.99 -18.15
C LEU A 1081 37.36 17.70 -17.91
N MET A 1082 37.36 16.76 -18.86
CA MET A 1082 38.22 15.57 -18.81
C MET A 1082 39.62 15.80 -19.41
N ASP A 1083 39.75 16.56 -20.50
CA ASP A 1083 41.08 16.86 -21.10
C ASP A 1083 41.99 17.69 -20.18
N GLY A 1084 41.41 18.50 -19.27
CA GLY A 1084 42.20 19.28 -18.31
C GLY A 1084 42.83 18.48 -17.16
N ALA A 1085 42.55 17.18 -17.05
CA ALA A 1085 43.07 16.32 -15.99
C ALA A 1085 44.33 15.51 -16.40
N GLU A 1086 44.66 15.42 -17.70
CA GLU A 1086 45.85 14.71 -18.17
C GLU A 1086 47.12 15.59 -18.21
N ASP A 1087 46.98 16.91 -18.34
CA ASP A 1087 48.13 17.83 -18.41
C ASP A 1087 48.73 18.20 -17.03
N GLY A 1088 48.16 17.70 -15.93
CA GLY A 1088 48.64 17.98 -14.56
C GLY A 1088 49.70 17.01 -14.02
N ILE A 1089 50.06 15.95 -14.77
CA ILE A 1089 51.09 14.96 -14.38
C ILE A 1089 52.33 15.16 -15.27
N LYS A 1090 52.80 16.40 -15.37
CA LYS A 1090 54.14 16.80 -15.86
C LYS A 1090 54.40 18.30 -15.59
N ALA A 1091 54.31 18.72 -14.33
CA ALA A 1091 54.97 19.92 -13.79
C ALA A 1091 55.09 19.80 -12.27
#